data_AF-A0A0M2GX91-F1
#
_entry.id   AF-A0A0M2GX91-F1
#
_cell.length_a   1.000
_cell.length_b   1.000
_cell.length_c   1.000
_cell.angle_alpha   90.00
_cell.angle_beta   90.00
_cell.angle_gamma   90.00
#
_symmetry.space_group_name_H-M   'P 1'
#
loop_
_entity.id
_entity.type
_entity.pdbx_description
1 polymer ?
#
loop_
_entity_poly.entity_id
_entity_poly.type
_entity_poly.pdbx_seq_one_letter_code
_entity_poly.pdbx_strand_id
1 'polypeptide(L)'
;MVGVSDGQSSAQAPATARTPVGRPLLSLALASMMDEVHAHSGAVYLMAPDQPVLEMAVMAGLPRAFAAPWERVGLSSPIPVADAARERRLVWVGGEEQMARHYPRIAVVLPYPFALAAVPIATESTVYGAVFVTWPGAHPAEMSDHERDHLTAACGRLAVRLERAAEHSIPPHPETDLLASPLAGGMAGTLGTVEAARMVSRLPYGLVSLDLHGRIGFVNAAAGELLNVPVSRLLGTQLWASVPWLNDPVYEDRYRAALLSQHVTSFVALRPPGEWLSFRLYPSTTGLSVRITRSRAVSQMNRTAPPPAGTPSRLVTITQVLDLAGALTEAVGVQDVVQLVADEIAPAVGSQALVVLGSRANRLQVLGHRGYRDPHVVERFDGMPLTESTPGTQVLRTGVPAFFESQEQLERLYPARLATPDGFEAWAYLPLIAQGRPVGTCVLSYAEPHPFPTEERAVMISMAGLIAQALERALLYDAKHRLAHGLQEALLPHSLPSLPGIEAVGRYVPATQGMDIGGDFYDLVGTRGTAAAVIGDVQGHNVTAAGLMGQVRTAVRAYTTVGQAPEEVMRSTNRLLLDLGSDLFASCLYLRLDPEHGRAVMSRAGHPPPLLRRPDGRVRVLDLAGGPLLGIDASAVYPTTEVALAPGSLLVLYTDGLVESPGTDFEEALADLGRRLADAGDQPLDELADSLVHQGRHHTAGEERLDDIALLLIRAVG
;
A
#
# COMPACT_ATOMS: atom_id res chain seq x y z
N MET A 1 -72.80 52.63 3.81
CA MET A 1 -72.35 52.21 5.15
C MET A 1 -71.35 51.08 4.92
N VAL A 2 -70.05 51.39 5.03
CA VAL A 2 -68.87 50.48 5.08
C VAL A 2 -68.71 49.54 3.85
N GLY A 3 -67.82 49.77 2.88
CA GLY A 3 -66.35 49.72 2.96
C GLY A 3 -65.89 48.25 3.09
N VAL A 4 -65.01 47.62 2.31
CA VAL A 4 -63.75 48.00 1.64
C VAL A 4 -63.25 46.76 0.83
N SER A 5 -62.61 46.98 -0.34
CA SER A 5 -61.59 46.18 -1.10
C SER A 5 -61.67 44.63 -1.22
N ASP A 6 -61.30 43.95 -2.31
CA ASP A 6 -60.25 44.20 -3.31
C ASP A 6 -60.65 43.72 -4.72
N GLY A 7 -60.05 44.37 -5.73
CA GLY A 7 -60.28 44.14 -7.15
C GLY A 7 -59.31 43.16 -7.82
N GLN A 8 -59.84 42.60 -8.93
CA GLN A 8 -59.19 42.25 -10.21
C GLN A 8 -57.78 41.63 -10.24
N SER A 9 -57.67 40.42 -10.78
CA SER A 9 -56.94 40.17 -12.05
C SER A 9 -57.13 38.72 -12.52
N SER A 10 -57.17 38.53 -13.84
CA SER A 10 -57.32 37.27 -14.55
C SER A 10 -56.26 36.22 -14.20
N ALA A 11 -56.69 34.96 -13.98
CA ALA A 11 -55.78 33.81 -13.95
C ALA A 11 -56.30 32.74 -14.93
N GLN A 12 -55.54 32.57 -16.01
CA GLN A 12 -55.63 31.48 -16.97
C GLN A 12 -55.63 30.13 -16.24
N ALA A 13 -56.57 29.25 -16.59
CA ALA A 13 -56.49 27.84 -16.23
C ALA A 13 -55.24 27.23 -16.90
N PRO A 14 -54.29 26.66 -16.14
CA PRO A 14 -53.11 26.07 -16.74
C PRO A 14 -53.51 24.80 -17.49
N ALA A 15 -53.15 24.77 -18.77
CA ALA A 15 -53.20 23.60 -19.62
C ALA A 15 -52.50 22.44 -18.90
N THR A 16 -53.21 21.33 -18.76
CA THR A 16 -52.66 20.06 -18.32
C THR A 16 -51.59 19.62 -19.32
N ALA A 17 -50.33 19.90 -18.98
CA ALA A 17 -49.18 19.37 -19.69
C ALA A 17 -49.23 17.84 -19.63
N ARG A 18 -49.70 17.21 -20.71
CA ARG A 18 -49.53 15.78 -20.94
C ARG A 18 -48.05 15.55 -21.23
N THR A 19 -47.30 15.10 -20.23
CA THR A 19 -45.92 14.63 -20.39
C THR A 19 -45.91 13.45 -21.38
N PRO A 20 -45.03 13.44 -22.40
CA PRO A 20 -44.93 12.30 -23.30
C PRO A 20 -44.22 11.16 -22.56
N VAL A 21 -44.97 10.11 -22.20
CA VAL A 21 -44.41 8.88 -21.61
C VAL A 21 -43.73 8.09 -22.74
N GLY A 22 -42.44 8.35 -22.97
CA GLY A 22 -41.59 7.42 -23.72
C GLY A 22 -41.58 6.07 -23.00
N ARG A 23 -41.73 4.96 -23.74
CA ARG A 23 -41.64 3.62 -23.15
C ARG A 23 -40.24 3.43 -22.53
N PRO A 24 -40.14 2.86 -21.31
CA PRO A 24 -38.85 2.60 -20.69
C PRO A 24 -38.04 1.62 -21.54
N LEU A 25 -36.81 1.98 -21.91
CA LEU A 25 -35.95 1.21 -22.79
C LEU A 25 -34.93 0.40 -21.98
N LEU A 26 -34.24 1.05 -21.05
CA LEU A 26 -33.10 0.48 -20.32
C LEU A 26 -33.57 -0.58 -19.31
N SER A 27 -34.61 -0.26 -18.55
CA SER A 27 -35.18 -1.15 -17.55
C SER A 27 -35.79 -2.40 -18.20
N LEU A 28 -36.58 -2.27 -19.28
CA LEU A 28 -37.12 -3.43 -20.01
C LEU A 28 -36.01 -4.31 -20.61
N ALA A 29 -34.93 -3.71 -21.12
CA ALA A 29 -33.80 -4.46 -21.63
C ALA A 29 -33.09 -5.23 -20.51
N LEU A 30 -32.82 -4.59 -19.36
CA LEU A 30 -32.20 -5.23 -18.20
C LEU A 30 -33.06 -6.37 -17.64
N ALA A 31 -34.37 -6.17 -17.51
CA ALA A 31 -35.29 -7.22 -17.06
C ALA A 31 -35.26 -8.45 -17.97
N SER A 32 -35.34 -8.22 -19.28
CA SER A 32 -35.31 -9.30 -20.28
C SER A 32 -33.96 -10.02 -20.29
N MET A 33 -32.85 -9.31 -20.10
CA MET A 33 -31.52 -9.94 -19.99
C MET A 33 -31.45 -10.85 -18.76
N MET A 34 -31.88 -10.36 -17.60
CA MET A 34 -31.82 -11.10 -16.34
C MET A 34 -32.72 -12.34 -16.34
N ASP A 35 -33.94 -12.24 -16.88
CA ASP A 35 -34.88 -13.36 -16.94
C ASP A 35 -34.34 -14.53 -17.80
N GLU A 36 -33.77 -14.20 -18.96
CA GLU A 36 -33.23 -15.16 -19.92
C GLU A 36 -32.04 -15.96 -19.37
N VAL A 37 -31.17 -15.31 -18.59
CA VAL A 37 -29.98 -15.95 -18.00
C VAL A 37 -30.16 -16.31 -16.52
N HIS A 38 -31.37 -16.17 -16.00
CA HIS A 38 -31.71 -16.42 -14.59
C HIS A 38 -30.80 -15.67 -13.57
N ALA A 39 -30.38 -14.45 -13.92
CA ALA A 39 -29.66 -13.58 -13.01
C ALA A 39 -30.62 -12.97 -11.97
N HIS A 40 -30.13 -12.78 -10.74
CA HIS A 40 -30.98 -12.30 -9.65
C HIS A 40 -30.89 -10.79 -9.41
N SER A 41 -29.83 -10.13 -9.89
CA SER A 41 -29.71 -8.67 -9.89
C SER A 41 -28.80 -8.17 -11.01
N GLY A 42 -28.89 -6.89 -11.36
CA GLY A 42 -28.07 -6.28 -12.39
C GLY A 42 -28.23 -4.77 -12.45
N ALA A 43 -27.40 -4.09 -13.24
CA ALA A 43 -27.55 -2.67 -13.52
C ALA A 43 -27.03 -2.29 -14.91
N VAL A 44 -27.59 -1.21 -15.45
CA VAL A 44 -27.15 -0.56 -16.69
C VAL A 44 -26.40 0.71 -16.33
N TYR A 45 -25.18 0.84 -16.84
CA TYR A 45 -24.37 2.05 -16.81
C TYR A 45 -24.35 2.69 -18.20
N LEU A 46 -24.48 4.01 -18.25
CA LEU A 46 -24.30 4.80 -19.46
C LEU A 46 -23.08 5.71 -19.32
N MET A 47 -22.42 5.99 -20.44
CA MET A 47 -21.33 6.95 -20.48
C MET A 47 -21.87 8.37 -20.28
N ALA A 48 -21.26 9.12 -19.36
CA ALA A 48 -21.59 10.53 -19.15
C ALA A 48 -21.16 11.37 -20.37
N PRO A 49 -21.94 12.40 -20.76
CA PRO A 49 -21.52 13.34 -21.79
C PRO A 49 -20.22 14.04 -21.38
N ASP A 50 -19.25 14.11 -22.31
CA ASP A 50 -17.99 14.85 -22.17
C ASP A 50 -17.08 14.43 -21.00
N GLN A 51 -17.31 13.26 -20.38
CA GLN A 51 -16.48 12.73 -19.31
C GLN A 51 -16.27 11.21 -19.45
N PRO A 52 -15.06 10.69 -19.19
CA PRO A 52 -14.77 9.25 -19.25
C PRO A 52 -15.29 8.54 -17.99
N VAL A 53 -16.60 8.65 -17.73
CA VAL A 53 -17.27 8.18 -16.52
C VAL A 53 -18.53 7.40 -16.91
N LEU A 54 -18.74 6.28 -16.24
CA LEU A 54 -19.96 5.47 -16.29
C LEU A 54 -20.87 5.88 -15.14
N GLU A 55 -22.12 6.22 -15.45
CA GLU A 55 -23.17 6.52 -14.47
C GLU A 55 -24.26 5.46 -14.52
N MET A 56 -24.64 4.94 -13.35
CA MET A 56 -25.71 3.96 -13.24
C MET A 56 -27.05 4.59 -13.62
N ALA A 57 -27.65 4.12 -14.71
CA ALA A 57 -28.92 4.61 -15.21
C ALA A 57 -30.11 3.85 -14.59
N VAL A 58 -29.99 2.53 -14.46
CA VAL A 58 -31.04 1.64 -13.93
C VAL A 58 -30.41 0.49 -13.15
N MET A 59 -30.98 0.14 -12.01
CA MET A 59 -30.70 -1.12 -11.28
C MET A 59 -31.93 -2.04 -11.27
N ALA A 60 -31.70 -3.34 -11.17
CA ALA A 60 -32.75 -4.35 -11.02
C ALA A 60 -32.37 -5.44 -9.99
N GLY A 61 -33.38 -6.00 -9.32
CA GLY A 61 -33.25 -7.18 -8.44
C GLY A 61 -32.69 -6.93 -7.04
N LEU A 62 -31.97 -5.83 -6.80
CA LEU A 62 -31.55 -5.37 -5.48
C LEU A 62 -31.80 -3.87 -5.32
N PRO A 63 -31.86 -3.33 -4.09
CA PRO A 63 -31.92 -1.90 -3.88
C PRO A 63 -30.64 -1.20 -4.31
N ARG A 64 -30.78 -0.04 -4.94
CA ARG A 64 -29.66 0.80 -5.40
C ARG A 64 -28.60 1.09 -4.33
N ALA A 65 -29.04 1.21 -3.07
CA ALA A 65 -28.18 1.39 -1.90
C ALA A 65 -27.05 0.33 -1.76
N PHE A 66 -27.24 -0.88 -2.29
CA PHE A 66 -26.21 -1.94 -2.28
C PHE A 66 -25.03 -1.63 -3.21
N ALA A 67 -25.24 -0.81 -4.24
CA ALA A 67 -24.23 -0.39 -5.19
C ALA A 67 -23.95 1.12 -5.12
N ALA A 68 -24.39 1.79 -4.05
CA ALA A 68 -24.16 3.22 -3.84
C ALA A 68 -22.69 3.67 -4.03
N PRO A 69 -21.67 2.92 -3.55
CA PRO A 69 -20.27 3.29 -3.77
C PRO A 69 -19.82 3.28 -5.24
N TRP A 70 -20.59 2.64 -6.12
CA TRP A 70 -20.29 2.50 -7.55
C TRP A 70 -21.42 3.06 -8.42
N GLU A 71 -22.23 3.99 -7.93
CA GLU A 71 -23.23 4.67 -8.76
C GLU A 71 -22.60 5.46 -9.90
N ARG A 72 -21.39 5.97 -9.69
CA ARG A 72 -20.60 6.71 -10.66
C ARG A 72 -19.15 6.23 -10.64
N VAL A 73 -18.63 5.83 -11.79
CA VAL A 73 -17.34 5.14 -11.90
C VAL A 73 -16.53 5.69 -13.07
N GLY A 74 -15.30 6.15 -12.82
CA GLY A 74 -14.38 6.51 -13.91
C GLY A 74 -13.95 5.29 -14.73
N LEU A 75 -13.82 5.44 -16.05
CA LEU A 75 -13.41 4.37 -16.98
C LEU A 75 -12.01 3.79 -16.69
N SER A 76 -11.16 4.51 -15.95
CA SER A 76 -9.86 4.03 -15.48
C SER A 76 -9.93 3.20 -14.20
N SER A 77 -11.10 3.11 -13.55
CA SER A 77 -11.25 2.37 -12.30
C SER A 77 -11.16 0.87 -12.56
N PRO A 78 -10.40 0.11 -11.75
CA PRO A 78 -10.32 -1.34 -11.89
C PRO A 78 -11.58 -1.99 -11.32
N ILE A 79 -12.68 -1.92 -12.06
CA ILE A 79 -13.95 -2.59 -11.75
C ILE A 79 -14.54 -3.24 -13.02
N PRO A 80 -15.33 -4.33 -12.89
CA PRO A 80 -15.76 -5.13 -14.04
C PRO A 80 -16.48 -4.35 -15.15
N VAL A 81 -17.38 -3.40 -14.79
CA VAL A 81 -18.12 -2.61 -15.78
C VAL A 81 -17.25 -1.59 -16.51
N ALA A 82 -16.24 -1.04 -15.85
CA ALA A 82 -15.29 -0.12 -16.47
C ALA A 82 -14.35 -0.88 -17.42
N ASP A 83 -13.86 -2.05 -17.00
CA ASP A 83 -13.06 -2.93 -17.85
C ASP A 83 -13.83 -3.41 -19.07
N ALA A 84 -15.09 -3.83 -18.89
CA ALA A 84 -15.94 -4.25 -19.99
C ALA A 84 -16.13 -3.14 -21.04
N ALA A 85 -16.41 -1.90 -20.60
CA ALA A 85 -16.56 -0.74 -21.47
C ALA A 85 -15.24 -0.35 -22.17
N ARG A 86 -14.14 -0.31 -21.41
CA ARG A 86 -12.81 0.10 -21.88
C ARG A 86 -12.21 -0.89 -22.87
N GLU A 87 -12.31 -2.17 -22.57
CA GLU A 87 -11.72 -3.25 -23.37
C GLU A 87 -12.69 -3.79 -24.44
N ARG A 88 -13.94 -3.33 -24.43
CA ARG A 88 -15.00 -3.72 -25.38
C ARG A 88 -15.21 -5.23 -25.45
N ARG A 89 -15.09 -5.90 -24.29
CA ARG A 89 -15.29 -7.34 -24.15
C ARG A 89 -16.09 -7.67 -22.90
N LEU A 90 -16.69 -8.85 -22.88
CA LEU A 90 -17.31 -9.40 -21.68
C LEU A 90 -16.24 -9.70 -20.62
N VAL A 91 -16.52 -9.33 -19.38
CA VAL A 91 -15.74 -9.64 -18.19
C VAL A 91 -16.55 -10.59 -17.31
N TRP A 92 -15.99 -11.76 -17.01
CA TRP A 92 -16.59 -12.76 -16.13
C TRP A 92 -15.79 -12.87 -14.84
N VAL A 93 -16.49 -12.88 -13.70
CA VAL A 93 -15.93 -13.13 -12.37
C VAL A 93 -16.75 -14.22 -11.71
N GLY A 94 -16.21 -15.45 -11.68
CA GLY A 94 -16.96 -16.65 -11.31
C GLY A 94 -17.16 -16.90 -9.82
N GLY A 95 -16.64 -16.03 -8.94
CA GLY A 95 -16.77 -16.19 -7.50
C GLY A 95 -15.84 -15.32 -6.67
N GLU A 96 -15.91 -15.48 -5.35
CA GLU A 96 -15.24 -14.64 -4.34
C GLU A 96 -13.71 -14.59 -4.53
N GLU A 97 -13.05 -15.72 -4.78
CA GLU A 97 -11.60 -15.74 -4.99
C GLU A 97 -11.17 -14.93 -6.23
N GLN A 98 -11.91 -15.06 -7.34
CA GLN A 98 -11.60 -14.29 -8.54
C GLN A 98 -11.92 -12.81 -8.35
N MET A 99 -12.99 -12.49 -7.62
CA MET A 99 -13.35 -11.12 -7.24
C MET A 99 -12.26 -10.49 -6.37
N ALA A 100 -11.75 -11.19 -5.36
CA ALA A 100 -10.68 -10.72 -4.49
C ALA A 100 -9.36 -10.50 -5.24
N ARG A 101 -9.04 -11.39 -6.20
CA ARG A 101 -7.79 -11.30 -6.98
C ARG A 101 -7.80 -10.15 -7.99
N HIS A 102 -8.89 -9.98 -8.75
CA HIS A 102 -8.94 -9.02 -9.86
C HIS A 102 -9.60 -7.69 -9.48
N TYR A 103 -10.51 -7.71 -8.50
CA TYR A 103 -11.35 -6.57 -8.11
C TYR A 103 -11.45 -6.42 -6.57
N PRO A 104 -10.33 -6.26 -5.86
CA PRO A 104 -10.26 -6.32 -4.40
C PRO A 104 -11.18 -5.29 -3.71
N ARG A 105 -11.41 -4.13 -4.32
CA ARG A 105 -12.33 -3.10 -3.79
C ARG A 105 -13.78 -3.59 -3.70
N ILE A 106 -14.22 -4.40 -4.66
CA ILE A 106 -15.56 -4.99 -4.64
C ILE A 106 -15.61 -6.11 -3.61
N ALA A 107 -14.58 -6.96 -3.54
CA ALA A 107 -14.52 -8.05 -2.57
C ALA A 107 -14.54 -7.56 -1.11
N VAL A 108 -13.96 -6.39 -0.81
CA VAL A 108 -13.99 -5.80 0.54
C VAL A 108 -15.38 -5.27 0.91
N VAL A 109 -16.07 -4.62 -0.04
CA VAL A 109 -17.37 -3.98 0.22
C VAL A 109 -18.52 -4.99 0.14
N LEU A 110 -18.39 -6.02 -0.70
CA LEU A 110 -19.33 -7.12 -0.86
C LEU A 110 -18.61 -8.46 -0.63
N PRO A 111 -18.24 -8.80 0.62
CA PRO A 111 -17.51 -10.02 0.98
C PRO A 111 -18.45 -11.24 1.02
N TYR A 112 -19.24 -11.42 -0.03
CA TYR A 112 -20.26 -12.44 -0.11
C TYR A 112 -20.04 -13.29 -1.37
N PRO A 113 -20.42 -14.57 -1.36
CA PRO A 113 -20.23 -15.42 -2.51
C PRO A 113 -21.30 -15.12 -3.57
N PHE A 114 -20.89 -14.51 -4.68
CA PHE A 114 -21.68 -14.28 -5.89
C PHE A 114 -20.78 -14.31 -7.14
N ALA A 115 -21.38 -14.58 -8.30
CA ALA A 115 -20.73 -14.46 -9.60
C ALA A 115 -21.25 -13.21 -10.33
N LEU A 116 -20.43 -12.64 -11.21
CA LEU A 116 -20.73 -11.40 -11.92
C LEU A 116 -20.27 -11.48 -13.38
N ALA A 117 -21.13 -11.07 -14.30
CA ALA A 117 -20.77 -10.78 -15.68
C ALA A 117 -20.98 -9.30 -15.98
N ALA A 118 -19.98 -8.64 -16.57
CA ALA A 118 -20.08 -7.29 -17.09
C ALA A 118 -19.89 -7.30 -18.61
N VAL A 119 -20.77 -6.62 -19.34
CA VAL A 119 -20.87 -6.66 -20.81
C VAL A 119 -20.96 -5.24 -21.36
N PRO A 120 -20.15 -4.86 -22.36
CA PRO A 120 -20.21 -3.53 -22.95
C PRO A 120 -21.49 -3.35 -23.77
N ILE A 121 -22.06 -2.15 -23.69
CA ILE A 121 -23.10 -1.68 -24.61
C ILE A 121 -22.38 -0.87 -25.69
N ALA A 122 -22.03 -1.52 -26.80
CA ALA A 122 -21.24 -0.90 -27.86
C ALA A 122 -21.70 -1.33 -29.27
N THR A 123 -21.66 -0.39 -30.21
CA THR A 123 -21.66 -0.66 -31.67
C THR A 123 -20.21 -0.76 -32.15
N GLU A 124 -19.96 -1.08 -33.43
CA GLU A 124 -18.58 -1.15 -33.95
C GLU A 124 -17.78 0.15 -33.71
N SER A 125 -18.42 1.31 -33.81
CA SER A 125 -17.77 2.62 -33.69
C SER A 125 -17.83 3.23 -32.29
N THR A 126 -18.82 2.88 -31.45
CA THR A 126 -19.14 3.68 -30.25
C THR A 126 -19.48 2.82 -29.05
N VAL A 127 -18.94 3.17 -27.87
CA VAL A 127 -19.30 2.57 -26.57
C VAL A 127 -20.28 3.50 -25.87
N TYR A 128 -21.50 3.01 -25.61
CA TYR A 128 -22.55 3.76 -24.93
C TYR A 128 -22.55 3.52 -23.42
N GLY A 129 -21.94 2.43 -22.95
CA GLY A 129 -21.88 2.08 -21.54
C GLY A 129 -21.59 0.60 -21.30
N ALA A 130 -22.06 0.05 -20.18
CA ALA A 130 -21.94 -1.36 -19.84
C ALA A 130 -23.10 -1.84 -18.97
N VAL A 131 -23.39 -3.14 -19.00
CA VAL A 131 -24.33 -3.81 -18.11
C VAL A 131 -23.55 -4.72 -17.17
N PHE A 132 -23.96 -4.84 -15.92
CA PHE A 132 -23.61 -6.03 -15.13
C PHE A 132 -24.85 -6.83 -14.75
N VAL A 133 -24.67 -8.14 -14.59
CA VAL A 133 -25.64 -9.07 -14.01
C VAL A 133 -24.92 -9.98 -13.01
N THR A 134 -25.63 -10.43 -11.98
CA THR A 134 -25.07 -11.27 -10.92
C THR A 134 -25.89 -12.53 -10.63
N TRP A 135 -25.19 -13.56 -10.20
CA TRP A 135 -25.76 -14.85 -9.78
C TRP A 135 -25.31 -15.21 -8.35
N PRO A 136 -26.08 -16.05 -7.64
CA PRO A 136 -25.66 -16.60 -6.36
C PRO A 136 -24.30 -17.30 -6.43
N GLY A 137 -23.57 -17.38 -5.32
CA GLY A 137 -22.29 -18.11 -5.26
C GLY A 137 -22.38 -19.62 -5.55
N ALA A 138 -23.59 -20.18 -5.62
CA ALA A 138 -23.81 -21.56 -6.07
C ALA A 138 -23.80 -21.71 -7.61
N HIS A 139 -23.71 -20.60 -8.35
CA HIS A 139 -23.56 -20.61 -9.80
C HIS A 139 -22.27 -21.34 -10.20
N PRO A 140 -22.25 -22.08 -11.33
CA PRO A 140 -21.03 -22.65 -11.87
C PRO A 140 -19.90 -21.61 -11.99
N ALA A 141 -18.67 -22.03 -11.69
CA ALA A 141 -17.50 -21.15 -11.73
C ALA A 141 -17.19 -20.60 -13.14
N GLU A 142 -17.66 -21.28 -14.17
CA GLU A 142 -17.58 -20.86 -15.56
C GLU A 142 -18.96 -20.47 -16.09
N MET A 143 -19.00 -19.40 -16.89
CA MET A 143 -20.20 -18.97 -17.60
C MET A 143 -20.42 -19.83 -18.84
N SER A 144 -21.67 -20.28 -19.04
CA SER A 144 -22.07 -21.06 -20.21
C SER A 144 -22.04 -20.24 -21.50
N ASP A 145 -21.92 -20.94 -22.64
CA ASP A 145 -21.98 -20.30 -23.96
C ASP A 145 -23.35 -19.65 -24.20
N HIS A 146 -24.43 -20.26 -23.73
CA HIS A 146 -25.77 -19.69 -23.80
C HIS A 146 -25.87 -18.33 -23.08
N GLU A 147 -25.38 -18.24 -21.84
CA GLU A 147 -25.37 -16.97 -21.08
C GLU A 147 -24.52 -15.91 -21.78
N ARG A 148 -23.32 -16.29 -22.25
CA ARG A 148 -22.41 -15.41 -22.99
C ARG A 148 -23.08 -14.83 -24.23
N ASP A 149 -23.65 -15.70 -25.06
CA ASP A 149 -24.22 -15.33 -26.36
C ASP A 149 -25.48 -14.47 -26.18
N HIS A 150 -26.34 -14.83 -25.23
CA HIS A 150 -27.56 -14.06 -24.95
C HIS A 150 -27.26 -12.66 -24.40
N LEU A 151 -26.35 -12.53 -23.42
CA LEU A 151 -25.98 -11.23 -22.87
C LEU A 151 -25.29 -10.34 -23.91
N THR A 152 -24.37 -10.91 -24.69
CA THR A 152 -23.68 -10.18 -25.76
C THR A 152 -24.66 -9.70 -26.83
N ALA A 153 -25.55 -10.59 -27.31
CA ALA A 153 -26.56 -10.24 -28.30
C ALA A 153 -27.56 -9.21 -27.78
N ALA A 154 -27.95 -9.29 -26.50
CA ALA A 154 -28.86 -8.33 -25.89
C ALA A 154 -28.22 -6.94 -25.75
N CYS A 155 -26.95 -6.87 -25.32
CA CYS A 155 -26.22 -5.60 -25.22
C CYS A 155 -25.98 -4.97 -26.60
N GLY A 156 -25.70 -5.78 -27.63
CA GLY A 156 -25.62 -5.30 -29.02
C GLY A 156 -26.95 -4.72 -29.53
N ARG A 157 -28.08 -5.39 -29.26
CA ARG A 157 -29.42 -4.85 -29.59
C ARG A 157 -29.71 -3.54 -28.85
N LEU A 158 -29.29 -3.43 -27.58
CA LEU A 158 -29.45 -2.22 -26.79
C LEU A 158 -28.61 -1.07 -27.35
N ALA A 159 -27.36 -1.34 -27.75
CA ALA A 159 -26.46 -0.35 -28.35
C ALA A 159 -27.05 0.24 -29.64
N VAL A 160 -27.57 -0.59 -30.55
CA VAL A 160 -28.22 -0.11 -31.79
C VAL A 160 -29.46 0.76 -31.51
N ARG A 161 -30.19 0.49 -30.41
CA ARG A 161 -31.34 1.31 -30.01
C ARG A 161 -30.89 2.66 -29.42
N LEU A 162 -29.80 2.68 -28.65
CA LEU A 162 -29.21 3.91 -28.12
C LEU A 162 -28.59 4.78 -29.21
N GLU A 163 -27.92 4.18 -30.20
CA GLU A 163 -27.40 4.86 -31.39
C GLU A 163 -28.52 5.60 -32.13
N ARG A 164 -29.61 4.90 -32.44
CA ARG A 164 -30.79 5.53 -33.07
C ARG A 164 -31.41 6.62 -32.20
N ALA A 165 -31.46 6.45 -30.88
CA ALA A 165 -32.00 7.49 -30.00
C ALA A 165 -31.13 8.76 -29.97
N ALA A 166 -29.80 8.59 -29.99
CA ALA A 166 -28.83 9.68 -30.05
C ALA A 166 -28.92 10.46 -31.38
N GLU A 167 -29.10 9.78 -32.52
CA GLU A 167 -29.31 10.41 -33.83
C GLU A 167 -30.55 11.32 -33.86
N HIS A 168 -31.57 11.01 -33.07
CA HIS A 168 -32.81 11.80 -32.95
C HIS A 168 -32.74 12.84 -31.83
N SER A 169 -31.58 13.04 -31.19
CA SER A 169 -31.37 13.97 -30.06
C SER A 169 -32.34 13.75 -28.88
N ILE A 170 -32.75 12.50 -28.63
CA ILE A 170 -33.59 12.15 -27.48
C ILE A 170 -32.66 11.63 -26.39
N PRO A 171 -32.34 12.43 -25.35
CA PRO A 171 -31.52 11.95 -24.25
C PRO A 171 -32.29 10.84 -23.51
N PRO A 172 -31.63 9.73 -23.11
CA PRO A 172 -32.26 8.73 -22.27
C PRO A 172 -32.66 9.39 -20.95
N HIS A 173 -33.95 9.41 -20.65
CA HIS A 173 -34.46 9.94 -19.39
C HIS A 173 -34.08 9.01 -18.23
N PRO A 174 -33.97 9.52 -16.99
CA PRO A 174 -33.83 8.68 -15.81
C PRO A 174 -35.01 7.70 -15.74
N GLU A 175 -34.72 6.41 -15.80
CA GLU A 175 -35.71 5.34 -15.67
C GLU A 175 -35.78 4.85 -14.22
N THR A 176 -36.93 4.30 -13.82
CA THR A 176 -37.11 3.80 -12.45
C THR A 176 -36.46 2.43 -12.29
N ASP A 177 -35.79 2.21 -11.16
CA ASP A 177 -35.20 0.92 -10.81
C ASP A 177 -36.26 -0.18 -10.77
N LEU A 178 -35.87 -1.37 -11.22
CA LEU A 178 -36.72 -2.55 -11.28
C LEU A 178 -36.50 -3.46 -10.08
N LEU A 179 -37.13 -3.10 -8.99
CA LEU A 179 -37.34 -4.06 -7.92
C LEU A 179 -38.51 -4.95 -8.32
N ALA A 180 -38.40 -6.26 -8.07
CA ALA A 180 -39.49 -7.18 -8.30
C ALA A 180 -40.78 -6.57 -7.73
N SER A 181 -41.75 -6.30 -8.60
CA SER A 181 -43.01 -5.71 -8.15
C SER A 181 -43.59 -6.67 -7.10
N PRO A 182 -44.00 -6.20 -5.91
CA PRO A 182 -44.74 -7.07 -4.99
C PRO A 182 -45.91 -7.60 -5.79
N LEU A 183 -46.06 -8.94 -5.88
CA LEU A 183 -47.09 -9.62 -6.66
C LEU A 183 -48.44 -8.90 -6.56
N ALA A 184 -48.68 -7.96 -7.46
CA ALA A 184 -49.93 -7.28 -7.70
C ALA A 184 -50.46 -7.90 -8.98
N GLY A 185 -50.78 -9.20 -8.94
CA GLY A 185 -51.28 -9.89 -10.13
C GLY A 185 -50.95 -11.36 -10.22
N GLY A 186 -51.29 -12.12 -9.19
CA GLY A 186 -51.46 -13.56 -9.31
C GLY A 186 -52.63 -13.96 -8.45
N MET A 187 -53.80 -14.20 -9.06
CA MET A 187 -54.94 -14.83 -8.40
C MET A 187 -54.57 -16.27 -7.98
N ALA A 188 -53.72 -16.44 -6.97
CA ALA A 188 -54.01 -17.45 -5.97
C ALA A 188 -55.24 -16.89 -5.26
N GLY A 189 -56.42 -17.48 -5.50
CA GLY A 189 -57.70 -16.92 -5.04
C GLY A 189 -57.57 -16.39 -3.62
N THR A 190 -58.19 -15.26 -3.30
CA THR A 190 -58.14 -14.63 -1.97
C THR A 190 -58.29 -15.65 -0.82
N LEU A 191 -59.07 -16.71 -1.04
CA LEU A 191 -59.16 -17.91 -0.19
C LEU A 191 -57.82 -18.61 0.09
N GLY A 192 -56.98 -18.88 -0.92
CA GLY A 192 -55.68 -19.52 -0.78
C GLY A 192 -54.66 -18.68 -0.01
N THR A 193 -54.59 -17.37 -0.28
CA THR A 193 -53.72 -16.44 0.48
C THR A 193 -54.19 -16.32 1.94
N VAL A 194 -55.50 -16.27 2.16
CA VAL A 194 -56.10 -16.26 3.51
C VAL A 194 -55.83 -17.57 4.25
N GLU A 195 -55.95 -18.73 3.59
CA GLU A 195 -55.69 -20.01 4.23
C GLU A 195 -54.19 -20.24 4.48
N ALA A 196 -53.30 -19.77 3.60
CA ALA A 196 -51.86 -19.76 3.83
C ALA A 196 -51.49 -18.86 5.04
N ALA A 197 -52.10 -17.68 5.15
CA ALA A 197 -51.93 -16.81 6.32
C ALA A 197 -52.44 -17.49 7.60
N ARG A 198 -53.63 -18.10 7.58
CA ARG A 198 -54.18 -18.86 8.72
C ARG A 198 -53.29 -20.03 9.12
N MET A 199 -52.75 -20.78 8.15
CA MET A 199 -51.81 -21.87 8.39
C MET A 199 -50.57 -21.35 9.12
N VAL A 200 -49.95 -20.28 8.62
CA VAL A 200 -48.75 -19.67 9.22
C VAL A 200 -49.03 -19.04 10.59
N SER A 201 -50.24 -18.52 10.82
CA SER A 201 -50.66 -17.99 12.13
C SER A 201 -50.80 -19.08 13.21
N ARG A 202 -50.98 -20.36 12.84
CA ARG A 202 -51.05 -21.49 13.78
C ARG A 202 -49.66 -22.00 14.20
N LEU A 203 -48.60 -21.57 13.53
CA LEU A 203 -47.24 -22.04 13.82
C LEU A 203 -46.71 -21.41 15.13
N PRO A 204 -46.05 -22.19 16.00
CA PRO A 204 -45.64 -21.73 17.34
C PRO A 204 -44.35 -20.90 17.34
N TYR A 205 -43.87 -20.48 16.18
CA TYR A 205 -42.64 -19.70 16.00
C TYR A 205 -42.91 -18.49 15.11
N GLY A 206 -42.10 -17.46 15.30
CA GLY A 206 -42.24 -16.21 14.58
C GLY A 206 -41.91 -16.38 13.10
N LEU A 207 -42.75 -15.82 12.24
CA LEU A 207 -42.52 -15.74 10.81
C LEU A 207 -42.75 -14.30 10.34
N VAL A 208 -41.76 -13.77 9.63
CA VAL A 208 -41.76 -12.41 9.07
C VAL A 208 -41.38 -12.50 7.60
N SER A 209 -42.07 -11.81 6.71
CA SER A 209 -41.65 -11.59 5.33
C SER A 209 -41.09 -10.18 5.20
N LEU A 210 -39.87 -10.06 4.67
CA LEU A 210 -39.21 -8.80 4.38
C LEU A 210 -39.14 -8.61 2.86
N ASP A 211 -39.46 -7.42 2.37
CA ASP A 211 -39.13 -7.03 0.99
C ASP A 211 -37.61 -6.78 0.83
N LEU A 212 -37.18 -6.46 -0.40
CA LEU A 212 -35.78 -6.17 -0.71
C LEU A 212 -35.24 -4.91 0.01
N HIS A 213 -36.11 -4.05 0.55
CA HIS A 213 -35.74 -2.88 1.36
C HIS A 213 -35.78 -3.16 2.88
N GLY A 214 -36.00 -4.42 3.28
CA GLY A 214 -36.11 -4.83 4.68
C GLY A 214 -37.43 -4.41 5.34
N ARG A 215 -38.46 -4.05 4.56
CA ARG A 215 -39.78 -3.71 5.09
C ARG A 215 -40.62 -4.95 5.29
N ILE A 216 -41.37 -4.98 6.39
CA ILE A 216 -42.18 -6.14 6.76
C ILE A 216 -43.47 -6.16 5.94
N GLY A 217 -43.57 -7.11 5.01
CA GLY A 217 -44.77 -7.37 4.22
C GLY A 217 -45.79 -8.27 4.92
N PHE A 218 -45.31 -9.16 5.79
CA PHE A 218 -46.15 -10.05 6.59
C PHE A 218 -45.47 -10.37 7.92
N VAL A 219 -46.26 -10.52 8.99
CA VAL A 219 -45.78 -10.97 10.29
C VAL A 219 -46.89 -11.74 11.02
N ASN A 220 -46.58 -12.91 11.59
CA ASN A 220 -47.54 -13.68 12.38
C ASN A 220 -47.56 -13.25 13.86
N ALA A 221 -48.60 -13.67 14.60
CA ALA A 221 -48.77 -13.29 16.01
C ALA A 221 -47.58 -13.73 16.88
N ALA A 222 -47.05 -14.94 16.67
CA ALA A 222 -45.89 -15.46 17.39
C ALA A 222 -44.64 -14.57 17.21
N ALA A 223 -44.41 -13.99 16.01
CA ALA A 223 -43.31 -13.05 15.81
C ALA A 223 -43.53 -11.75 16.57
N GLY A 224 -44.75 -11.21 16.59
CA GLY A 224 -45.07 -10.01 17.37
C GLY A 224 -44.84 -10.22 18.88
N GLU A 225 -45.20 -11.39 19.40
CA GLU A 225 -44.93 -11.78 20.79
C GLU A 225 -43.44 -11.94 21.07
N LEU A 226 -42.70 -12.65 20.20
CA LEU A 226 -41.26 -12.87 20.37
C LEU A 226 -40.48 -11.55 20.31
N LEU A 227 -40.81 -10.67 19.36
CA LEU A 227 -40.19 -9.36 19.20
C LEU A 227 -40.64 -8.34 20.24
N ASN A 228 -41.71 -8.63 20.98
CA ASN A 228 -42.38 -7.72 21.91
C ASN A 228 -42.85 -6.42 21.25
N VAL A 229 -43.38 -6.52 20.04
CA VAL A 229 -43.93 -5.39 19.26
C VAL A 229 -45.25 -5.83 18.62
N PRO A 230 -46.35 -5.07 18.79
CA PRO A 230 -47.62 -5.39 18.15
C PRO A 230 -47.48 -5.49 16.62
N VAL A 231 -48.11 -6.52 16.02
CA VAL A 231 -48.10 -6.75 14.55
C VAL A 231 -48.45 -5.50 13.75
N SER A 232 -49.42 -4.70 14.23
CA SER A 232 -49.84 -3.45 13.58
C SER A 232 -48.76 -2.37 13.49
N ARG A 233 -47.73 -2.42 14.35
CA ARG A 233 -46.57 -1.50 14.31
C ARG A 233 -45.39 -2.05 13.53
N LEU A 234 -45.45 -3.32 13.12
CA LEU A 234 -44.41 -3.99 12.33
C LEU A 234 -44.74 -3.92 10.84
N LEU A 235 -46.00 -4.10 10.45
CA LEU A 235 -46.38 -4.11 9.03
C LEU A 235 -46.03 -2.80 8.32
N GLY A 236 -45.35 -2.89 7.17
CA GLY A 236 -44.97 -1.76 6.31
C GLY A 236 -43.74 -0.98 6.77
N THR A 237 -43.22 -1.25 7.96
CA THR A 237 -42.00 -0.60 8.48
C THR A 237 -40.76 -1.43 8.21
N GLN A 238 -39.59 -0.80 8.23
CA GLN A 238 -38.33 -1.55 8.24
C GLN A 238 -38.16 -2.28 9.58
N LEU A 239 -37.69 -3.52 9.53
CA LEU A 239 -37.53 -4.36 10.72
C LEU A 239 -36.73 -3.66 11.82
N TRP A 240 -35.60 -3.06 11.45
CA TRP A 240 -34.69 -2.33 12.35
C TRP A 240 -35.30 -1.05 12.93
N ALA A 241 -36.23 -0.42 12.20
CA ALA A 241 -36.91 0.78 12.67
C ALA A 241 -37.94 0.47 13.76
N SER A 242 -38.69 -0.63 13.62
CA SER A 242 -39.68 -1.07 14.62
C SER A 242 -39.08 -1.94 15.72
N VAL A 243 -37.87 -2.47 15.52
CA VAL A 243 -37.15 -3.32 16.48
C VAL A 243 -35.72 -2.77 16.67
N PRO A 244 -35.54 -1.69 17.44
CA PRO A 244 -34.26 -0.96 17.49
C PRO A 244 -33.09 -1.76 18.07
N TRP A 245 -33.34 -2.80 18.88
CA TRP A 245 -32.28 -3.69 19.38
C TRP A 245 -31.75 -4.68 18.33
N LEU A 246 -32.39 -4.73 17.15
CA LEU A 246 -31.84 -5.37 15.94
C LEU A 246 -31.10 -4.38 15.04
N ASN A 247 -31.04 -3.08 15.39
CA ASN A 247 -30.30 -2.06 14.65
C ASN A 247 -28.81 -2.09 15.01
N ASP A 248 -28.21 -3.26 14.85
CA ASP A 248 -26.79 -3.53 15.03
C ASP A 248 -26.23 -3.97 13.66
N PRO A 249 -25.12 -3.37 13.19
CA PRO A 249 -24.54 -3.69 11.88
C PRO A 249 -24.23 -5.17 11.66
N VAL A 250 -23.99 -5.95 12.72
CA VAL A 250 -23.76 -7.40 12.63
C VAL A 250 -25.01 -8.14 12.12
N TYR A 251 -26.22 -7.69 12.46
CA TYR A 251 -27.45 -8.30 11.97
C TYR A 251 -27.79 -7.83 10.55
N GLU A 252 -27.49 -6.58 10.22
CA GLU A 252 -27.63 -6.04 8.87
C GLU A 252 -26.71 -6.77 7.88
N ASP A 253 -25.47 -7.08 8.28
CA ASP A 253 -24.54 -7.88 7.48
C ASP A 253 -25.14 -9.25 7.12
N ARG A 254 -25.79 -9.94 8.06
CA ARG A 254 -26.43 -11.24 7.80
C ARG A 254 -27.61 -11.15 6.84
N TYR A 255 -28.30 -10.02 6.85
CA TYR A 255 -29.35 -9.69 5.89
C TYR A 255 -28.78 -9.41 4.50
N ARG A 256 -27.71 -8.60 4.41
CA ARG A 256 -27.01 -8.33 3.15
C ARG A 256 -26.41 -9.59 2.55
N ALA A 257 -25.74 -10.40 3.39
CA ALA A 257 -25.20 -11.70 3.01
C ALA A 257 -26.28 -12.63 2.43
N ALA A 258 -27.47 -12.70 3.03
CA ALA A 258 -28.56 -13.51 2.51
C ALA A 258 -29.05 -13.02 1.14
N LEU A 259 -29.21 -11.70 0.94
CA LEU A 259 -29.67 -11.14 -0.33
C LEU A 259 -28.66 -11.26 -1.47
N LEU A 260 -27.38 -11.03 -1.22
CA LEU A 260 -26.34 -11.11 -2.25
C LEU A 260 -25.97 -12.55 -2.59
N SER A 261 -25.82 -13.39 -1.56
CA SER A 261 -25.41 -14.78 -1.79
C SER A 261 -26.55 -15.69 -2.19
N GLN A 262 -27.80 -15.28 -1.92
CA GLN A 262 -29.01 -16.12 -1.99
C GLN A 262 -28.90 -17.43 -1.17
N HIS A 263 -28.03 -17.46 -0.16
CA HIS A 263 -27.91 -18.56 0.80
C HIS A 263 -28.70 -18.31 2.08
N VAL A 264 -29.15 -19.38 2.72
CA VAL A 264 -29.79 -19.30 4.04
C VAL A 264 -28.76 -18.86 5.08
N THR A 265 -29.01 -17.72 5.73
CA THR A 265 -28.18 -17.22 6.83
C THR A 265 -28.93 -17.30 8.16
N SER A 266 -28.20 -17.18 9.26
CA SER A 266 -28.83 -17.09 10.58
C SER A 266 -27.98 -16.32 11.57
N PHE A 267 -28.63 -15.71 12.56
CA PHE A 267 -27.98 -15.08 13.70
C PHE A 267 -28.80 -15.28 14.97
N VAL A 268 -28.22 -14.94 16.11
CA VAL A 268 -28.87 -14.94 17.41
C VAL A 268 -28.77 -13.53 17.98
N ALA A 269 -29.87 -12.99 18.47
CA ALA A 269 -29.92 -11.65 19.04
C ALA A 269 -30.62 -11.69 20.41
N LEU A 270 -30.14 -10.86 21.33
CA LEU A 270 -30.71 -10.72 22.67
C LEU A 270 -31.84 -9.69 22.63
N ARG A 271 -33.09 -10.14 22.81
CA ARG A 271 -34.22 -9.24 23.02
C ARG A 271 -34.22 -8.76 24.48
N PRO A 272 -34.20 -7.45 24.74
CA PRO A 272 -34.30 -6.95 26.10
C PRO A 272 -35.69 -7.21 26.74
N PRO A 273 -35.75 -7.48 28.06
CA PRO A 273 -34.64 -7.86 28.94
C PRO A 273 -34.42 -9.39 28.92
N GLY A 274 -33.32 -9.86 28.33
CA GLY A 274 -32.76 -11.18 28.64
C GLY A 274 -33.25 -12.39 27.82
N GLU A 275 -34.00 -12.21 26.72
CA GLU A 275 -34.52 -13.34 25.93
C GLU A 275 -33.75 -13.53 24.63
N TRP A 276 -33.06 -14.67 24.49
CA TRP A 276 -32.32 -14.98 23.26
C TRP A 276 -33.24 -15.51 22.16
N LEU A 277 -33.18 -14.86 20.99
CA LEU A 277 -33.94 -15.23 19.81
C LEU A 277 -32.99 -15.63 18.68
N SER A 278 -33.27 -16.74 18.01
CA SER A 278 -32.59 -17.12 16.77
C SER A 278 -33.41 -16.67 15.57
N PHE A 279 -32.73 -15.99 14.65
CA PHE A 279 -33.24 -15.54 13.37
C PHE A 279 -32.62 -16.38 12.27
N ARG A 280 -33.43 -17.00 11.42
CA ARG A 280 -32.98 -17.69 10.22
C ARG A 280 -33.64 -17.07 9.00
N LEU A 281 -32.83 -16.63 8.04
CA LEU A 281 -33.23 -15.85 6.88
C LEU A 281 -33.16 -16.75 5.65
N TYR A 282 -34.26 -16.80 4.91
CA TYR A 282 -34.43 -17.58 3.70
C TYR A 282 -34.63 -16.61 2.54
N PRO A 283 -33.58 -16.32 1.74
CA PRO A 283 -33.66 -15.32 0.68
C PRO A 283 -34.39 -15.84 -0.56
N SER A 284 -34.84 -14.88 -1.37
CA SER A 284 -35.34 -15.07 -2.73
C SER A 284 -35.11 -13.79 -3.54
N THR A 285 -35.39 -13.80 -4.83
CA THR A 285 -35.34 -12.62 -5.71
C THR A 285 -36.40 -11.55 -5.41
N THR A 286 -37.35 -11.85 -4.52
CA THR A 286 -38.46 -10.93 -4.15
C THR A 286 -38.36 -10.40 -2.72
N GLY A 287 -37.40 -10.90 -1.93
CA GLY A 287 -37.28 -10.59 -0.51
C GLY A 287 -36.88 -11.81 0.33
N LEU A 288 -37.05 -11.72 1.64
CA LEU A 288 -36.68 -12.78 2.59
C LEU A 288 -37.87 -13.26 3.40
N SER A 289 -37.86 -14.56 3.71
CA SER A 289 -38.64 -15.12 4.82
C SER A 289 -37.74 -15.28 6.04
N VAL A 290 -38.18 -14.79 7.19
CA VAL A 290 -37.42 -14.85 8.45
C VAL A 290 -38.18 -15.69 9.45
N ARG A 291 -37.52 -16.72 9.98
CA ARG A 291 -38.02 -17.54 11.08
C ARG A 291 -37.36 -17.13 12.39
N ILE A 292 -38.18 -16.87 13.40
CA ILE A 292 -37.78 -16.42 14.73
C ILE A 292 -38.19 -17.47 15.76
N THR A 293 -37.23 -18.00 16.52
CA THR A 293 -37.48 -18.98 17.58
C THR A 293 -36.77 -18.59 18.86
N ARG A 294 -37.34 -18.93 20.02
CA ARG A 294 -36.62 -18.84 21.29
C ARG A 294 -35.43 -19.79 21.26
N SER A 295 -34.26 -19.30 21.65
CA SER A 295 -33.05 -20.10 21.79
C SER A 295 -32.82 -20.38 23.28
N ARG A 296 -32.86 -21.66 23.71
CA ARG A 296 -32.35 -22.05 25.04
C ARG A 296 -30.82 -21.96 24.95
N ALA A 297 -30.19 -21.27 25.89
CA ALA A 297 -28.74 -21.06 25.91
C ALA A 297 -27.97 -22.39 25.84
N VAL A 298 -27.57 -22.81 24.64
CA VAL A 298 -26.59 -23.87 24.43
C VAL A 298 -25.23 -23.24 24.70
N SER A 299 -24.59 -23.69 25.79
CA SER A 299 -23.15 -23.61 25.97
C SER A 299 -22.49 -24.45 24.87
N GLN A 300 -22.29 -23.89 23.67
CA GLN A 300 -21.44 -24.35 22.55
C GLN A 300 -21.92 -23.61 21.28
N MET A 301 -21.00 -23.02 20.52
CA MET A 301 -21.18 -22.04 19.43
C MET A 301 -21.48 -20.60 19.89
N ASN A 302 -20.41 -19.83 20.10
CA ASN A 302 -20.34 -18.36 20.13
C ASN A 302 -21.22 -17.62 21.15
N ARG A 303 -20.73 -17.48 22.38
CA ARG A 303 -21.30 -16.56 23.38
C ARG A 303 -20.60 -15.20 23.33
N THR A 304 -21.18 -14.28 22.58
CA THR A 304 -20.97 -12.83 22.69
C THR A 304 -22.03 -12.26 23.65
N ALA A 305 -21.58 -11.50 24.66
CA ALA A 305 -22.41 -10.80 25.65
C ALA A 305 -22.76 -9.37 25.15
N PRO A 306 -23.84 -8.73 25.65
CA PRO A 306 -24.42 -7.51 25.08
C PRO A 306 -23.68 -6.23 25.55
N PRO A 307 -23.69 -5.13 24.77
CA PRO A 307 -22.98 -3.91 25.12
C PRO A 307 -23.75 -3.00 26.10
N PRO A 308 -23.08 -2.20 26.94
CA PRO A 308 -23.66 -1.03 27.58
C PRO A 308 -23.69 0.15 26.60
N ALA A 309 -24.66 1.04 26.80
CA ALA A 309 -24.80 2.27 26.05
C ALA A 309 -23.67 3.25 26.37
N GLY A 310 -22.99 3.76 25.34
CA GLY A 310 -21.98 4.81 25.48
C GLY A 310 -21.48 5.30 24.12
N THR A 311 -21.81 6.55 23.82
CA THR A 311 -21.21 7.55 22.88
C THR A 311 -20.71 7.09 21.49
N PRO A 312 -21.11 7.75 20.38
CA PRO A 312 -20.68 7.38 19.04
C PRO A 312 -19.16 7.55 18.88
N SER A 313 -18.42 6.43 18.83
CA SER A 313 -17.07 6.41 18.29
C SER A 313 -17.12 6.85 16.82
N ARG A 314 -16.29 7.84 16.47
CA ARG A 314 -16.06 8.23 15.08
C ARG A 314 -15.55 7.01 14.34
N LEU A 315 -16.41 6.41 13.51
CA LEU A 315 -16.01 5.40 12.53
C LEU A 315 -14.82 5.93 11.75
N VAL A 316 -13.70 5.18 11.80
CA VAL A 316 -12.64 5.32 10.80
C VAL A 316 -13.31 5.13 9.45
N THR A 317 -13.35 6.19 8.65
CA THR A 317 -14.04 6.16 7.35
C THR A 317 -13.24 5.32 6.37
N ILE A 318 -13.90 4.66 5.41
CA ILE A 318 -13.21 3.93 4.32
C ILE A 318 -12.16 4.81 3.63
N THR A 319 -12.42 6.12 3.53
CA THR A 319 -11.46 7.12 3.06
C THR A 319 -10.17 7.13 3.89
N GLN A 320 -10.25 7.11 5.22
CA GLN A 320 -9.06 7.09 6.09
C GLN A 320 -8.29 5.77 5.98
N VAL A 321 -8.96 4.63 5.76
CA VAL A 321 -8.28 3.35 5.51
C VAL A 321 -7.57 3.37 4.15
N LEU A 322 -8.15 4.02 3.14
CA LEU A 322 -7.55 4.17 1.81
C LEU A 322 -6.39 5.17 1.80
N ASP A 323 -6.52 6.30 2.48
CA ASP A 323 -5.46 7.30 2.65
C ASP A 323 -4.27 6.67 3.38
N LEU A 324 -4.55 5.89 4.43
CA LEU A 324 -3.54 5.14 5.16
C LEU A 324 -2.89 4.05 4.30
N ALA A 325 -3.64 3.31 3.49
CA ALA A 325 -3.08 2.33 2.57
C ALA A 325 -2.16 3.00 1.54
N GLY A 326 -2.54 4.17 1.03
CA GLY A 326 -1.71 5.00 0.16
C GLY A 326 -0.40 5.42 0.84
N ALA A 327 -0.49 6.05 2.00
CA ALA A 327 0.68 6.50 2.76
C ALA A 327 1.60 5.35 3.19
N LEU A 328 1.02 4.19 3.57
CA LEU A 328 1.79 2.98 3.88
C LEU A 328 2.48 2.39 2.65
N THR A 329 2.07 2.76 1.43
CA THR A 329 2.74 2.34 0.18
C THR A 329 3.97 3.20 -0.10
N GLU A 330 3.94 4.47 0.29
CA GLU A 330 5.06 5.42 0.13
C GLU A 330 6.18 5.21 1.16
N ALA A 331 5.89 4.58 2.30
CA ALA A 331 6.89 4.26 3.32
C ALA A 331 7.96 3.30 2.79
N VAL A 332 9.23 3.71 2.90
CA VAL A 332 10.40 2.99 2.38
C VAL A 332 11.06 2.16 3.49
N GLY A 333 11.38 2.79 4.62
CA GLY A 333 12.09 2.17 5.76
C GLY A 333 11.18 1.84 6.94
N VAL A 334 11.70 1.08 7.91
CA VAL A 334 10.91 0.65 9.08
C VAL A 334 10.48 1.84 9.93
N GLN A 335 11.33 2.86 10.06
CA GLN A 335 10.99 4.06 10.83
C GLN A 335 9.85 4.85 10.18
N ASP A 336 9.78 4.92 8.85
CA ASP A 336 8.69 5.60 8.14
C ASP A 336 7.35 4.93 8.44
N VAL A 337 7.33 3.58 8.40
CA VAL A 337 6.13 2.80 8.76
C VAL A 337 5.74 3.05 10.22
N VAL A 338 6.71 3.02 11.15
CA VAL A 338 6.43 3.27 12.57
C VAL A 338 5.89 4.68 12.79
N GLN A 339 6.49 5.70 12.17
CA GLN A 339 6.02 7.08 12.31
C GLN A 339 4.62 7.25 11.75
N LEU A 340 4.34 6.71 10.57
CA LEU A 340 3.01 6.78 9.97
C LEU A 340 1.96 6.09 10.84
N VAL A 341 2.27 4.92 11.41
CA VAL A 341 1.39 4.24 12.38
C VAL A 341 1.17 5.12 13.62
N ALA A 342 2.20 5.84 14.06
CA ALA A 342 2.13 6.67 15.24
C ALA A 342 1.38 7.99 15.07
N ASP A 343 1.47 8.59 13.89
CA ASP A 343 0.84 9.88 13.61
C ASP A 343 -0.58 9.73 13.07
N GLU A 344 -0.88 8.66 12.33
CA GLU A 344 -2.19 8.47 11.68
C GLU A 344 -3.04 7.40 12.36
N ILE A 345 -2.47 6.22 12.64
CA ILE A 345 -3.25 5.06 13.11
C ILE A 345 -3.60 5.15 14.58
N ALA A 346 -2.60 5.37 15.45
CA ALA A 346 -2.83 5.39 16.89
C ALA A 346 -3.85 6.47 17.31
N PRO A 347 -3.80 7.72 16.80
CA PRO A 347 -4.82 8.72 17.11
C PRO A 347 -6.20 8.39 16.54
N ALA A 348 -6.28 7.79 15.35
CA ALA A 348 -7.56 7.46 14.70
C ALA A 348 -8.38 6.42 15.48
N VAL A 349 -7.70 5.49 16.17
CA VAL A 349 -8.35 4.50 17.05
C VAL A 349 -8.36 4.94 18.52
N GLY A 350 -7.93 6.16 18.83
CA GLY A 350 -7.98 6.73 20.19
C GLY A 350 -6.93 6.18 21.15
N SER A 351 -5.85 5.58 20.65
CA SER A 351 -4.73 5.09 21.47
C SER A 351 -3.80 6.22 21.89
N GLN A 352 -3.32 6.20 23.15
CA GLN A 352 -2.38 7.20 23.68
C GLN A 352 -0.91 6.82 23.49
N ALA A 353 -0.62 5.54 23.25
CA ALA A 353 0.73 5.05 23.05
C ALA A 353 0.76 3.79 22.20
N LEU A 354 1.87 3.59 21.48
CA LEU A 354 2.08 2.39 20.69
C LEU A 354 3.50 1.86 20.77
N VAL A 355 3.64 0.56 20.55
CA VAL A 355 4.93 -0.09 20.27
C VAL A 355 4.76 -1.01 19.06
N VAL A 356 5.68 -0.92 18.11
CA VAL A 356 5.82 -1.92 17.05
C VAL A 356 7.00 -2.82 17.38
N LEU A 357 6.71 -4.11 17.49
CA LEU A 357 7.67 -5.15 17.82
C LEU A 357 7.91 -6.00 16.59
N GLY A 358 9.17 -6.24 16.24
CA GLY A 358 9.59 -7.24 15.27
C GLY A 358 10.09 -8.50 15.97
N SER A 359 10.50 -9.49 15.18
CA SER A 359 11.24 -10.64 15.69
C SER A 359 12.55 -10.86 14.94
N ARG A 360 13.62 -11.10 15.70
CA ARG A 360 14.93 -11.46 15.18
C ARG A 360 15.57 -12.54 16.06
N ALA A 361 16.07 -13.61 15.44
CA ALA A 361 16.77 -14.71 16.13
C ALA A 361 16.02 -15.26 17.38
N ASN A 362 14.71 -15.47 17.26
CA ASN A 362 13.83 -15.97 18.33
C ASN A 362 13.73 -15.05 19.56
N ARG A 363 14.00 -13.75 19.38
CA ARG A 363 13.79 -12.68 20.36
C ARG A 363 12.92 -11.58 19.75
N LEU A 364 12.19 -10.88 20.61
CA LEU A 364 11.50 -9.64 20.23
C LEU A 364 12.53 -8.53 20.03
N GLN A 365 12.24 -7.65 19.07
CA GLN A 365 13.00 -6.44 18.83
C GLN A 365 12.04 -5.26 18.80
N VAL A 366 12.33 -4.19 19.53
CA VAL A 366 11.55 -2.95 19.40
C VAL A 366 11.93 -2.26 18.09
N LEU A 367 10.97 -2.11 17.19
CA LEU A 367 11.17 -1.40 15.91
C LEU A 367 10.88 0.10 16.07
N GLY A 368 9.97 0.45 16.98
CA GLY A 368 9.80 1.81 17.48
C GLY A 368 8.55 1.96 18.33
N HIS A 369 8.41 3.12 18.97
CA HIS A 369 7.38 3.38 19.96
C HIS A 369 7.02 4.88 20.06
N ARG A 370 5.84 5.17 20.63
CA ARG A 370 5.39 6.53 20.95
C ARG A 370 4.47 6.53 22.17
N GLY A 371 4.45 7.62 22.93
CA GLY A 371 3.48 7.84 24.02
C GLY A 371 3.82 7.22 25.39
N TYR A 372 4.88 6.41 25.48
CA TYR A 372 5.39 5.91 26.76
C TYR A 372 6.23 6.98 27.48
N ARG A 373 5.91 7.25 28.75
CA ARG A 373 6.60 8.27 29.57
C ARG A 373 7.96 7.82 30.09
N ASP A 374 8.11 6.54 30.38
CA ASP A 374 9.35 5.93 30.86
C ASP A 374 9.95 5.04 29.76
N PRO A 375 11.12 5.40 29.19
CA PRO A 375 11.82 4.59 28.18
C PRO A 375 12.12 3.15 28.64
N HIS A 376 12.36 2.93 29.94
CA HIS A 376 12.68 1.60 30.48
C HIS A 376 11.51 0.62 30.37
N VAL A 377 10.27 1.09 30.20
CA VAL A 377 9.11 0.23 29.91
C VAL A 377 9.26 -0.40 28.52
N VAL A 378 9.74 0.36 27.54
CA VAL A 378 9.86 -0.10 26.17
C VAL A 378 11.11 -0.99 26.00
N GLU A 379 12.22 -0.62 26.62
CA GLU A 379 13.48 -1.40 26.59
C GLU A 379 13.28 -2.85 27.09
N ARG A 380 12.32 -3.10 27.99
CA ARG A 380 12.00 -4.43 28.49
C ARG A 380 11.42 -5.38 27.43
N PHE A 381 10.82 -4.85 26.37
CA PHE A 381 10.39 -5.68 25.24
C PHE A 381 11.56 -6.10 24.37
N ASP A 382 12.64 -5.31 24.33
CA ASP A 382 13.78 -5.55 23.46
C ASP A 382 14.62 -6.73 23.97
N GLY A 383 14.92 -7.67 23.08
CA GLY A 383 15.67 -8.88 23.41
C GLY A 383 14.89 -9.96 24.17
N MET A 384 13.60 -9.78 24.46
CA MET A 384 12.78 -10.78 25.16
C MET A 384 12.67 -12.08 24.33
N PRO A 385 12.95 -13.28 24.90
CA PRO A 385 12.78 -14.55 24.19
C PRO A 385 11.33 -14.79 23.77
N LEU A 386 11.09 -15.31 22.55
CA LEU A 386 9.73 -15.68 22.10
C LEU A 386 9.11 -16.85 22.90
N THR A 387 9.92 -17.56 23.69
CA THR A 387 9.45 -18.60 24.61
C THR A 387 8.77 -18.03 25.85
N GLU A 388 9.03 -16.76 26.18
CA GLU A 388 8.42 -16.08 27.32
C GLU A 388 6.90 -16.00 27.13
N SER A 389 6.14 -16.16 28.22
CA SER A 389 4.67 -16.14 28.16
C SER A 389 4.15 -14.72 28.40
N THR A 390 4.28 -13.86 27.39
CA THR A 390 3.72 -12.50 27.40
C THR A 390 2.64 -12.37 26.31
N PRO A 391 1.74 -11.36 26.40
CA PRO A 391 0.74 -11.14 25.36
C PRO A 391 1.38 -10.91 23.98
N GLY A 392 2.45 -10.13 23.93
CA GLY A 392 3.15 -9.81 22.68
C GLY A 392 3.75 -11.04 21.99
N THR A 393 4.39 -11.94 22.74
CA THR A 393 4.95 -13.19 22.20
C THR A 393 3.86 -14.20 21.84
N GLN A 394 2.77 -14.27 22.62
CA GLN A 394 1.67 -15.17 22.33
C GLN A 394 0.94 -14.78 21.04
N VAL A 395 0.60 -13.50 20.87
CA VAL A 395 -0.05 -12.98 19.67
C VAL A 395 0.83 -13.20 18.43
N LEU A 396 2.13 -12.95 18.55
CA LEU A 396 3.08 -13.23 17.47
C LEU A 396 3.11 -14.72 17.09
N ARG A 397 3.08 -15.62 18.08
CA ARG A 397 3.19 -17.07 17.87
C ARG A 397 1.90 -17.71 17.35
N THR A 398 0.74 -17.23 17.80
CA THR A 398 -0.57 -17.79 17.41
C THR A 398 -1.15 -17.12 16.17
N GLY A 399 -0.73 -15.89 15.87
CA GLY A 399 -1.35 -15.06 14.84
C GLY A 399 -2.77 -14.60 15.19
N VAL A 400 -3.18 -14.74 16.46
CA VAL A 400 -4.52 -14.36 16.93
C VAL A 400 -4.42 -13.06 17.73
N PRO A 401 -5.17 -12.00 17.39
CA PRO A 401 -5.16 -10.75 18.13
C PRO A 401 -5.71 -10.92 19.55
N ALA A 402 -5.16 -10.17 20.49
CA ALA A 402 -5.58 -10.17 21.89
C ALA A 402 -5.95 -8.75 22.34
N PHE A 403 -7.11 -8.62 22.97
CA PHE A 403 -7.65 -7.35 23.45
C PHE A 403 -7.88 -7.47 24.95
N PHE A 404 -7.32 -6.53 25.71
CA PHE A 404 -7.44 -6.47 27.16
C PHE A 404 -8.09 -5.15 27.53
N GLU A 405 -9.35 -5.24 27.98
CA GLU A 405 -10.24 -4.13 28.27
C GLU A 405 -9.90 -3.44 29.61
N SER A 406 -9.16 -4.14 30.48
CA SER A 406 -8.66 -3.59 31.74
C SER A 406 -7.30 -4.20 32.13
N GLN A 407 -6.56 -3.48 32.98
CA GLN A 407 -5.32 -3.96 33.61
C GLN A 407 -5.55 -5.26 34.37
N GLU A 408 -6.64 -5.35 35.13
CA GLU A 408 -7.00 -6.53 35.89
C GLU A 408 -7.21 -7.77 34.98
N GLN A 409 -7.84 -7.58 33.81
CA GLN A 409 -8.05 -8.66 32.84
C GLN A 409 -6.72 -9.20 32.31
N LEU A 410 -5.79 -8.29 32.01
CA LEU A 410 -4.46 -8.64 31.53
C LEU A 410 -3.64 -9.36 32.60
N GLU A 411 -3.64 -8.85 33.83
CA GLU A 411 -2.89 -9.42 34.96
C GLU A 411 -3.40 -10.81 35.35
N ARG A 412 -4.72 -11.05 35.27
CA ARG A 412 -5.30 -12.38 35.50
C ARG A 412 -4.74 -13.45 34.55
N LEU A 413 -4.43 -13.07 33.31
CA LEU A 413 -3.91 -13.98 32.29
C LEU A 413 -2.38 -14.01 32.25
N TYR A 414 -1.71 -12.92 32.65
CA TYR A 414 -0.25 -12.78 32.64
C TYR A 414 0.28 -12.17 33.95
N PRO A 415 0.30 -12.93 35.06
CA PRO A 415 0.69 -12.42 36.38
C PRO A 415 2.13 -11.90 36.45
N ALA A 416 3.03 -12.40 35.60
CA ALA A 416 4.42 -11.94 35.53
C ALA A 416 4.55 -10.47 35.09
N ARG A 417 3.49 -9.86 34.52
CA ARG A 417 3.43 -8.43 34.16
C ARG A 417 3.23 -7.51 35.38
N LEU A 418 2.81 -8.03 36.54
CA LEU A 418 2.59 -7.26 37.79
C LEU A 418 3.80 -6.43 38.24
N ALA A 419 5.01 -6.77 37.78
CA ALA A 419 6.25 -6.07 38.11
C ALA A 419 6.48 -4.78 37.30
N THR A 420 5.61 -4.42 36.35
CA THR A 420 5.92 -3.39 35.34
C THR A 420 4.71 -2.49 35.02
N PRO A 421 4.39 -1.49 35.86
CA PRO A 421 3.34 -0.52 35.55
C PRO A 421 3.83 0.42 34.44
N ASP A 422 3.18 0.35 33.28
CA ASP A 422 3.38 1.23 32.13
C ASP A 422 2.44 2.44 32.14
N GLY A 423 1.50 2.48 33.10
CA GLY A 423 0.57 3.58 33.32
C GLY A 423 -0.67 3.56 32.42
N PHE A 424 -0.94 2.42 31.76
CA PHE A 424 -2.12 2.22 30.91
C PHE A 424 -3.12 1.26 31.56
N GLU A 425 -4.38 1.37 31.17
CA GLU A 425 -5.47 0.56 31.71
C GLU A 425 -6.03 -0.45 30.69
N ALA A 426 -5.78 -0.29 29.38
CA ALA A 426 -6.20 -1.26 28.36
C ALA A 426 -5.21 -1.37 27.19
N TRP A 427 -5.23 -2.50 26.48
CA TRP A 427 -4.29 -2.79 25.38
C TRP A 427 -4.92 -3.62 24.25
N ALA A 428 -4.58 -3.28 23.02
CA ALA A 428 -4.77 -4.15 21.85
C ALA A 428 -3.42 -4.65 21.34
N TYR A 429 -3.26 -5.97 21.29
CA TYR A 429 -2.10 -6.65 20.70
C TYR A 429 -2.53 -7.24 19.36
N LEU A 430 -1.99 -6.67 18.29
CA LEU A 430 -2.35 -6.99 16.91
C LEU A 430 -1.18 -7.72 16.24
N PRO A 431 -1.37 -8.95 15.76
CA PRO A 431 -0.33 -9.66 15.04
C PRO A 431 -0.16 -9.01 13.67
N LEU A 432 1.08 -8.69 13.32
CA LEU A 432 1.43 -8.22 12.00
C LEU A 432 1.79 -9.44 11.16
N ILE A 433 0.86 -9.88 10.34
CA ILE A 433 1.00 -11.09 9.50
C ILE A 433 1.04 -10.68 8.04
N ALA A 434 2.15 -10.98 7.38
CA ALA A 434 2.33 -10.78 5.95
C ALA A 434 2.63 -12.15 5.30
N GLN A 435 1.95 -12.44 4.17
CA GLN A 435 2.10 -13.71 3.44
C GLN A 435 1.97 -14.98 4.33
N GLY A 436 1.11 -14.92 5.34
CA GLY A 436 0.88 -16.02 6.29
C GLY A 436 1.99 -16.21 7.34
N ARG A 437 2.96 -15.30 7.42
CA ARG A 437 4.05 -15.31 8.42
C ARG A 437 3.92 -14.12 9.37
N PRO A 438 4.07 -14.32 10.68
CA PRO A 438 4.10 -13.22 11.63
C PRO A 438 5.44 -12.47 11.50
N VAL A 439 5.38 -11.21 11.06
CA VAL A 439 6.53 -10.32 10.94
C VAL A 439 6.74 -9.45 12.19
N GLY A 440 5.70 -9.31 13.00
CA GLY A 440 5.76 -8.51 14.22
C GLY A 440 4.45 -8.47 15.00
N THR A 441 4.42 -7.62 16.02
CA THR A 441 3.22 -7.30 16.82
C THR A 441 3.13 -5.78 16.95
N CYS A 442 1.97 -5.22 16.63
CA CYS A 442 1.64 -3.83 16.97
C CYS A 442 0.85 -3.83 18.28
N VAL A 443 1.30 -3.04 19.24
CA VAL A 443 0.67 -2.87 20.54
C VAL A 443 0.13 -1.46 20.64
N LEU A 444 -1.16 -1.32 20.86
CA LEU A 444 -1.83 -0.05 21.13
C LEU A 444 -2.25 -0.01 22.61
N SER A 445 -1.93 1.07 23.30
CA SER A 445 -2.19 1.22 24.74
C SER A 445 -3.11 2.41 25.01
N TYR A 446 -3.98 2.24 26.01
CA TYR A 446 -5.05 3.16 26.35
C TYR A 446 -4.98 3.53 27.83
N ALA A 447 -5.07 4.83 28.12
CA ALA A 447 -4.93 5.36 29.48
C ALA A 447 -6.13 5.04 30.39
N GLU A 448 -7.27 4.69 29.79
CA GLU A 448 -8.52 4.33 30.47
C GLU A 448 -8.98 2.93 30.00
N PRO A 449 -9.86 2.24 30.76
CA PRO A 449 -10.42 0.96 30.34
C PRO A 449 -11.14 1.09 29.00
N HIS A 450 -10.89 0.16 28.08
CA HIS A 450 -11.36 0.27 26.70
C HIS A 450 -12.01 -1.04 26.23
N PRO A 451 -13.33 -1.06 25.97
CA PRO A 451 -14.07 -2.31 25.73
C PRO A 451 -13.79 -2.98 24.36
N PHE A 452 -13.15 -2.28 23.42
CA PHE A 452 -12.86 -2.75 22.06
C PHE A 452 -14.10 -3.40 21.38
N PRO A 453 -15.12 -2.65 20.93
CA PRO A 453 -16.25 -3.21 20.19
C PRO A 453 -15.81 -3.95 18.91
N THR A 454 -16.62 -4.91 18.44
CA THR A 454 -16.24 -5.80 17.32
C THR A 454 -15.91 -5.05 16.02
N GLU A 455 -16.61 -3.95 15.73
CA GLU A 455 -16.32 -3.09 14.59
C GLU A 455 -14.92 -2.47 14.68
N GLU A 456 -14.55 -1.95 15.85
CA GLU A 456 -13.23 -1.37 16.11
C GLU A 456 -12.13 -2.44 16.07
N ARG A 457 -12.38 -3.64 16.61
CA ARG A 457 -11.47 -4.79 16.47
C ARG A 457 -11.28 -5.16 15.00
N ALA A 458 -12.34 -5.20 14.19
CA ALA A 458 -12.26 -5.53 12.77
C ALA A 458 -11.45 -4.49 11.99
N VAL A 459 -11.64 -3.20 12.30
CA VAL A 459 -10.83 -2.10 11.73
C VAL A 459 -9.36 -2.26 12.15
N MET A 460 -9.07 -2.45 13.43
CA MET A 460 -7.70 -2.65 13.93
C MET A 460 -7.01 -3.87 13.28
N ILE A 461 -7.72 -4.99 13.13
CA ILE A 461 -7.20 -6.20 12.49
C ILE A 461 -6.92 -5.93 11.00
N SER A 462 -7.81 -5.21 10.32
CA SER A 462 -7.63 -4.84 8.91
C SER A 462 -6.42 -3.91 8.73
N MET A 463 -6.29 -2.90 9.60
CA MET A 463 -5.13 -2.00 9.64
C MET A 463 -3.85 -2.77 9.95
N ALA A 464 -3.86 -3.69 10.90
CA ALA A 464 -2.71 -4.55 11.21
C ALA A 464 -2.24 -5.35 10.00
N GLY A 465 -3.16 -5.79 9.13
CA GLY A 465 -2.82 -6.40 7.84
C GLY A 465 -2.06 -5.45 6.90
N LEU A 466 -2.52 -4.21 6.77
CA LEU A 466 -1.84 -3.18 5.94
C LEU A 466 -0.47 -2.82 6.51
N ILE A 467 -0.38 -2.61 7.83
CA ILE A 467 0.88 -2.34 8.54
C ILE A 467 1.85 -3.51 8.35
N ALA A 468 1.37 -4.75 8.43
CA ALA A 468 2.20 -5.93 8.25
C ALA A 468 2.85 -5.99 6.87
N GLN A 469 2.08 -5.69 5.81
CA GLN A 469 2.59 -5.66 4.43
C GLN A 469 3.65 -4.57 4.25
N ALA A 470 3.38 -3.36 4.75
CA ALA A 470 4.34 -2.26 4.69
C ALA A 470 5.60 -2.57 5.52
N LEU A 471 5.43 -3.13 6.72
CA LEU A 471 6.53 -3.49 7.60
C LEU A 471 7.39 -4.62 7.04
N GLU A 472 6.80 -5.65 6.41
CA GLU A 472 7.57 -6.71 5.73
C GLU A 472 8.43 -6.12 4.60
N ARG A 473 7.83 -5.25 3.77
CA ARG A 473 8.56 -4.56 2.69
C ARG A 473 9.69 -3.69 3.25
N ALA A 474 9.41 -2.91 4.28
CA ALA A 474 10.38 -2.03 4.93
C ALA A 474 11.52 -2.80 5.61
N LEU A 475 11.22 -3.90 6.31
CA LEU A 475 12.24 -4.77 6.91
C LEU A 475 13.16 -5.37 5.85
N LEU A 476 12.60 -5.81 4.71
CA LEU A 476 13.38 -6.31 3.59
C LEU A 476 14.24 -5.20 2.99
N TYR A 477 13.70 -4.00 2.81
CA TYR A 477 14.44 -2.84 2.34
C TYR A 477 15.61 -2.52 3.28
N ASP A 478 15.37 -2.31 4.57
CA ASP A 478 16.39 -1.98 5.56
C ASP A 478 17.44 -3.09 5.74
N ALA A 479 17.04 -4.36 5.66
CA ALA A 479 17.98 -5.48 5.73
C ALA A 479 18.91 -5.48 4.52
N LYS A 480 18.35 -5.30 3.33
CA LYS A 480 19.12 -5.28 2.09
C LYS A 480 19.99 -4.02 1.98
N HIS A 481 19.49 -2.85 2.37
CA HIS A 481 20.24 -1.59 2.42
C HIS A 481 21.43 -1.68 3.39
N ARG A 482 21.23 -2.26 4.59
CA ARG A 482 22.34 -2.52 5.52
C ARG A 482 23.37 -3.50 4.99
N LEU A 483 22.95 -4.52 4.22
CA LEU A 483 23.89 -5.45 3.58
C LEU A 483 24.70 -4.76 2.49
N ALA A 484 24.05 -3.93 1.67
CA ALA A 484 24.70 -3.11 0.64
C ALA A 484 25.77 -2.18 1.26
N HIS A 485 25.36 -1.37 2.25
CA HIS A 485 26.28 -0.50 2.98
C HIS A 485 27.40 -1.25 3.70
N GLY A 486 27.08 -2.34 4.39
CA GLY A 486 28.09 -3.13 5.12
C GLY A 486 29.10 -3.80 4.18
N LEU A 487 28.64 -4.26 3.00
CA LEU A 487 29.54 -4.78 1.98
C LEU A 487 30.45 -3.67 1.44
N GLN A 488 29.91 -2.48 1.20
CA GLN A 488 30.68 -1.33 0.71
C GLN A 488 31.71 -0.82 1.74
N GLU A 489 31.35 -0.74 3.02
CA GLU A 489 32.27 -0.38 4.11
C GLU A 489 33.37 -1.42 4.33
N ALA A 490 33.06 -2.72 4.18
CA ALA A 490 34.07 -3.79 4.18
C ALA A 490 34.91 -3.78 2.89
N LEU A 491 34.28 -3.30 1.81
CA LEU A 491 34.83 -2.82 0.56
C LEU A 491 35.99 -1.88 0.89
N LEU A 492 35.74 -0.64 1.27
CA LEU A 492 36.73 0.43 1.34
C LEU A 492 37.74 0.31 2.51
N PRO A 493 38.90 0.99 2.46
CA PRO A 493 39.81 1.04 3.60
C PRO A 493 39.16 1.75 4.79
N HIS A 494 39.06 1.06 5.94
CA HIS A 494 38.49 1.63 7.18
C HIS A 494 39.24 2.87 7.67
N SER A 495 40.56 2.91 7.46
CA SER A 495 41.40 4.07 7.72
C SER A 495 42.59 4.06 6.76
N LEU A 496 43.09 5.25 6.43
CA LEU A 496 44.33 5.39 5.70
C LEU A 496 45.51 5.26 6.66
N PRO A 497 46.61 4.57 6.27
CA PRO A 497 47.79 4.47 7.12
C PRO A 497 48.45 5.84 7.30
N SER A 498 49.01 6.08 8.50
CA SER A 498 49.92 7.21 8.72
C SER A 498 51.28 6.89 8.11
N LEU A 499 51.73 7.69 7.14
CA LEU A 499 52.97 7.47 6.39
C LEU A 499 53.91 8.67 6.57
N PRO A 500 55.22 8.46 6.83
CA PRO A 500 56.18 9.55 6.93
C PRO A 500 56.20 10.41 5.66
N GLY A 501 56.23 11.73 5.81
CA GLY A 501 56.26 12.66 4.67
C GLY A 501 54.92 12.84 3.96
N ILE A 502 53.84 12.19 4.41
CA ILE A 502 52.52 12.25 3.78
C ILE A 502 51.41 12.43 4.82
N GLU A 503 50.59 13.45 4.64
CA GLU A 503 49.30 13.61 5.31
C GLU A 503 48.19 13.28 4.29
N ALA A 504 47.26 12.38 4.63
CA ALA A 504 46.23 11.93 3.68
C ALA A 504 44.87 11.78 4.33
N VAL A 505 43.83 12.16 3.59
CA VAL A 505 42.42 12.07 4.00
C VAL A 505 41.59 11.50 2.85
N GLY A 506 40.77 10.49 3.16
CA GLY A 506 39.80 9.92 2.23
C GLY A 506 38.38 10.29 2.64
N ARG A 507 37.52 10.53 1.65
CA ARG A 507 36.06 10.63 1.82
C ARG A 507 35.38 9.80 0.76
N TYR A 508 34.35 9.09 1.19
CA TYR A 508 33.44 8.39 0.31
C TYR A 508 32.02 8.88 0.60
N VAL A 509 31.29 9.31 -0.42
CA VAL A 509 29.88 9.65 -0.29
C VAL A 509 29.06 8.94 -1.34
N PRO A 510 28.11 8.07 -0.92
CA PRO A 510 27.32 7.33 -1.87
C PRO A 510 26.28 8.21 -2.60
N ALA A 511 25.96 7.83 -3.84
CA ALA A 511 25.04 8.52 -4.74
C ALA A 511 23.63 8.68 -4.15
N THR A 512 22.99 7.61 -3.69
CA THR A 512 21.59 7.72 -3.26
C THR A 512 21.07 6.63 -2.33
N GLN A 513 19.94 6.95 -1.67
CA GLN A 513 19.16 6.04 -0.83
C GLN A 513 18.53 4.95 -1.70
N GLY A 514 19.02 3.72 -1.53
CA GLY A 514 18.53 2.61 -2.33
C GLY A 514 19.31 1.33 -2.09
N MET A 515 19.26 0.46 -3.10
CA MET A 515 19.85 -0.88 -3.07
C MET A 515 21.22 -0.97 -3.77
N ASP A 516 21.66 0.15 -4.33
CA ASP A 516 22.84 0.23 -5.17
C ASP A 516 24.13 0.28 -4.31
N ILE A 517 25.19 -0.34 -4.83
CA ILE A 517 26.50 -0.41 -4.19
C ILE A 517 27.51 0.19 -5.13
N GLY A 518 28.25 1.17 -4.66
CA GLY A 518 29.15 1.90 -5.52
C GLY A 518 30.32 1.13 -6.10
N GLY A 519 30.70 1.52 -7.31
CA GLY A 519 31.89 1.06 -8.02
C GLY A 519 33.16 1.82 -7.66
N ASP A 520 33.02 2.98 -7.02
CA ASP A 520 34.09 3.87 -6.62
C ASP A 520 35.00 3.28 -5.52
N PHE A 521 36.30 3.47 -5.64
CA PHE A 521 37.25 3.07 -4.61
C PHE A 521 38.48 3.96 -4.55
N TYR A 522 39.11 3.96 -3.38
CA TYR A 522 40.46 4.48 -3.19
C TYR A 522 41.26 3.59 -2.25
N ASP A 523 42.58 3.72 -2.30
CA ASP A 523 43.49 3.11 -1.32
C ASP A 523 44.79 3.91 -1.16
N LEU A 524 45.43 3.77 0.00
CA LEU A 524 46.76 4.27 0.27
C LEU A 524 47.60 3.13 0.88
N VAL A 525 48.74 2.85 0.25
CA VAL A 525 49.60 1.72 0.58
C VAL A 525 51.00 2.24 0.86
N GLY A 526 51.52 1.97 2.06
CA GLY A 526 52.93 2.21 2.37
C GLY A 526 53.83 1.16 1.72
N THR A 527 54.91 1.60 1.09
CA THR A 527 55.98 0.77 0.55
C THR A 527 57.32 1.13 1.23
N ARG A 528 58.37 0.32 1.07
CA ARG A 528 59.66 0.63 1.73
C ARG A 528 60.22 1.97 1.20
N GLY A 529 60.17 3.01 2.03
CA GLY A 529 60.65 4.37 1.73
C GLY A 529 59.77 5.18 0.76
N THR A 530 58.62 4.66 0.34
CA THR A 530 57.71 5.28 -0.62
C THR A 530 56.26 5.01 -0.23
N ALA A 531 55.30 5.61 -0.92
CA ALA A 531 53.90 5.26 -0.79
C ALA A 531 53.27 5.09 -2.17
N ALA A 532 52.10 4.46 -2.23
CA ALA A 532 51.29 4.44 -3.42
C ALA A 532 49.85 4.78 -3.07
N ALA A 533 49.19 5.52 -3.95
CA ALA A 533 47.78 5.82 -3.89
C ALA A 533 47.10 5.26 -5.13
N VAL A 534 45.83 4.88 -4.99
CA VAL A 534 44.98 4.51 -6.10
C VAL A 534 43.60 5.08 -5.87
N ILE A 535 42.96 5.52 -6.95
CA ILE A 535 41.53 5.82 -7.00
C ILE A 535 40.98 5.26 -8.31
N GLY A 536 39.72 4.85 -8.32
CA GLY A 536 39.09 4.37 -9.53
C GLY A 536 37.58 4.24 -9.36
N ASP A 537 36.94 3.96 -10.48
CA ASP A 537 35.51 3.72 -10.57
C ASP A 537 35.28 2.50 -11.47
N VAL A 538 34.44 1.59 -11.02
CA VAL A 538 33.99 0.43 -11.78
C VAL A 538 32.63 0.72 -12.37
N GLN A 539 32.46 0.46 -13.66
CA GLN A 539 31.18 0.65 -14.34
C GLN A 539 30.00 -0.01 -13.61
N GLY A 540 29.03 0.82 -13.22
CA GLY A 540 27.77 0.41 -12.62
C GLY A 540 27.80 0.34 -11.09
N HIS A 541 26.62 0.31 -10.49
CA HIS A 541 26.44 0.50 -9.04
C HIS A 541 25.71 -0.70 -8.38
N ASN A 542 26.19 -1.92 -8.64
CA ASN A 542 25.58 -3.15 -8.12
C ASN A 542 26.57 -4.07 -7.40
N VAL A 543 26.08 -5.18 -6.83
CA VAL A 543 26.90 -6.15 -6.08
C VAL A 543 28.08 -6.70 -6.91
N THR A 544 27.90 -6.88 -8.23
CA THR A 544 28.96 -7.35 -9.12
C THR A 544 30.05 -6.29 -9.30
N ALA A 545 29.66 -5.03 -9.51
CA ALA A 545 30.58 -3.89 -9.59
C ALA A 545 31.37 -3.72 -8.28
N ALA A 546 30.70 -3.82 -7.13
CA ALA A 546 31.35 -3.78 -5.81
C ALA A 546 32.34 -4.94 -5.60
N GLY A 547 32.00 -6.15 -6.03
CA GLY A 547 32.91 -7.29 -6.01
C GLY A 547 34.18 -7.04 -6.84
N LEU A 548 34.01 -6.48 -8.03
CA LEU A 548 35.09 -6.14 -8.95
C LEU A 548 35.96 -5.00 -8.41
N MET A 549 35.34 -3.97 -7.84
CA MET A 549 35.99 -2.85 -7.13
C MET A 549 36.95 -3.39 -6.06
N GLY A 550 36.48 -4.32 -5.21
CA GLY A 550 37.31 -4.97 -4.19
C GLY A 550 38.48 -5.78 -4.77
N GLN A 551 38.24 -6.48 -5.88
CA GLN A 551 39.27 -7.24 -6.60
C GLN A 551 40.33 -6.33 -7.22
N VAL A 552 39.93 -5.26 -7.91
CA VAL A 552 40.83 -4.26 -8.52
C VAL A 552 41.69 -3.61 -7.43
N ARG A 553 41.08 -3.13 -6.34
CA ARG A 553 41.84 -2.51 -5.25
C ARG A 553 42.85 -3.47 -4.63
N THR A 554 42.44 -4.71 -4.38
CA THR A 554 43.31 -5.75 -3.80
C THR A 554 44.45 -6.12 -4.75
N ALA A 555 44.19 -6.21 -6.06
CA ALA A 555 45.20 -6.46 -7.08
C ALA A 555 46.25 -5.35 -7.13
N VAL A 556 45.79 -4.08 -7.20
CA VAL A 556 46.68 -2.91 -7.17
C VAL A 556 47.54 -2.91 -5.92
N ARG A 557 46.95 -3.15 -4.75
CA ARG A 557 47.68 -3.24 -3.47
C ARG A 557 48.71 -4.37 -3.49
N ALA A 558 48.36 -5.55 -4.00
CA ALA A 558 49.26 -6.70 -4.06
C ALA A 558 50.45 -6.45 -5.01
N TYR A 559 50.18 -5.99 -6.23
CA TYR A 559 51.22 -5.69 -7.23
C TYR A 559 52.15 -4.56 -6.78
N THR A 560 51.59 -3.55 -6.12
CA THR A 560 52.37 -2.48 -5.47
C THR A 560 53.28 -3.03 -4.39
N THR A 561 52.78 -3.91 -3.52
CA THR A 561 53.55 -4.47 -2.40
C THR A 561 54.72 -5.32 -2.89
N VAL A 562 54.58 -5.98 -4.04
CA VAL A 562 55.65 -6.75 -4.69
C VAL A 562 56.69 -5.85 -5.39
N GLY A 563 56.43 -4.54 -5.49
CA GLY A 563 57.38 -3.54 -6.01
C GLY A 563 57.32 -3.35 -7.52
N GLN A 564 56.18 -3.66 -8.15
CA GLN A 564 56.01 -3.40 -9.59
C GLN A 564 56.06 -1.89 -9.90
N ALA A 565 56.48 -1.56 -11.13
CA ALA A 565 56.42 -0.20 -11.66
C ALA A 565 54.96 0.23 -11.94
N PRO A 566 54.63 1.54 -11.97
CA PRO A 566 53.25 2.01 -12.06
C PRO A 566 52.53 1.50 -13.31
N GLU A 567 53.22 1.47 -14.46
CA GLU A 567 52.71 0.91 -15.71
C GLU A 567 52.45 -0.61 -15.65
N GLU A 568 53.26 -1.35 -14.88
CA GLU A 568 53.11 -2.80 -14.69
C GLU A 568 51.96 -3.13 -13.74
N VAL A 569 51.77 -2.32 -12.69
CA VAL A 569 50.62 -2.44 -11.78
C VAL A 569 49.32 -2.30 -12.57
N MET A 570 49.21 -1.26 -13.40
CA MET A 570 48.04 -1.03 -14.24
C MET A 570 47.84 -2.15 -15.27
N ARG A 571 48.91 -2.60 -15.93
CA ARG A 571 48.83 -3.70 -16.91
C ARG A 571 48.43 -5.03 -16.29
N SER A 572 48.99 -5.37 -15.14
CA SER A 572 48.67 -6.61 -14.41
C SER A 572 47.23 -6.59 -13.91
N THR A 573 46.77 -5.44 -13.41
CA THR A 573 45.38 -5.24 -12.97
C THR A 573 44.40 -5.34 -14.15
N ASN A 574 44.73 -4.74 -15.30
CA ASN A 574 43.94 -4.87 -16.54
C ASN A 574 43.78 -6.33 -17.00
N ARG A 575 44.88 -7.10 -16.97
CA ARG A 575 44.85 -8.52 -17.34
C ARG A 575 44.02 -9.36 -16.38
N LEU A 576 44.19 -9.13 -15.08
CA LEU A 576 43.36 -9.79 -14.07
C LEU A 576 41.87 -9.53 -14.34
N LEU A 577 41.51 -8.30 -14.65
CA LEU A 577 40.13 -7.90 -14.90
C LEU A 577 39.51 -8.66 -16.09
N LEU A 578 40.28 -8.82 -17.17
CA LEU A 578 39.90 -9.59 -18.35
C LEU A 578 39.81 -11.10 -18.06
N ASP A 579 40.77 -11.63 -17.29
CA ASP A 579 40.82 -13.07 -16.94
C ASP A 579 39.65 -13.49 -16.03
N LEU A 580 39.12 -12.55 -15.24
CA LEU A 580 37.93 -12.77 -14.42
C LEU A 580 36.64 -12.91 -15.25
N GLY A 581 36.67 -12.58 -16.55
CA GLY A 581 35.54 -12.74 -17.47
C GLY A 581 34.36 -11.81 -17.17
N SER A 582 34.64 -10.65 -16.56
CA SER A 582 33.65 -9.60 -16.33
C SER A 582 33.45 -8.77 -17.59
N ASP A 583 32.20 -8.49 -17.96
CA ASP A 583 31.88 -7.51 -19.03
C ASP A 583 32.03 -6.05 -18.54
N LEU A 584 32.34 -5.84 -17.26
CA LEU A 584 32.54 -4.53 -16.65
C LEU A 584 33.99 -4.06 -16.82
N PHE A 585 34.15 -2.76 -17.04
CA PHE A 585 35.44 -2.07 -17.09
C PHE A 585 35.57 -1.07 -15.94
N ALA A 586 36.79 -0.59 -15.70
CA ALA A 586 37.09 0.35 -14.62
C ALA A 586 37.97 1.51 -15.07
N SER A 587 37.62 2.71 -14.67
CA SER A 587 38.55 3.84 -14.65
C SER A 587 39.48 3.71 -13.45
N CYS A 588 40.75 4.05 -13.61
CA CYS A 588 41.71 3.95 -12.51
C CYS A 588 42.88 4.93 -12.68
N LEU A 589 43.28 5.55 -11.58
CA LEU A 589 44.47 6.38 -11.46
C LEU A 589 45.34 5.82 -10.34
N TYR A 590 46.55 5.41 -10.70
CA TYR A 590 47.55 4.90 -9.79
C TYR A 590 48.73 5.87 -9.68
N LEU A 591 49.28 6.03 -8.47
CA LEU A 591 50.34 6.97 -8.17
C LEU A 591 51.33 6.32 -7.23
N ARG A 592 52.61 6.44 -7.53
CA ARG A 592 53.70 6.16 -6.58
C ARG A 592 54.30 7.48 -6.11
N LEU A 593 54.32 7.66 -4.80
CA LEU A 593 54.77 8.85 -4.08
C LEU A 593 56.15 8.59 -3.46
N ASP A 594 57.06 9.50 -3.73
CA ASP A 594 58.40 9.56 -3.15
C ASP A 594 58.54 10.90 -2.41
N PRO A 595 58.12 10.97 -1.14
CA PRO A 595 58.15 12.21 -0.37
C PRO A 595 59.59 12.67 -0.09
N GLU A 596 60.55 11.74 0.00
CA GLU A 596 61.98 12.07 0.23
C GLU A 596 62.57 12.88 -0.92
N HIS A 597 62.27 12.48 -2.17
CA HIS A 597 62.75 13.19 -3.36
C HIS A 597 61.77 14.24 -3.89
N GLY A 598 60.61 14.40 -3.25
CA GLY A 598 59.55 15.32 -3.68
C GLY A 598 59.01 15.00 -5.07
N ARG A 599 58.75 13.72 -5.36
CA ARG A 599 58.32 13.24 -6.69
C ARG A 599 57.10 12.32 -6.59
N ALA A 600 56.26 12.37 -7.61
CA ALA A 600 55.17 11.43 -7.82
C ALA A 600 55.22 10.90 -9.27
N VAL A 601 55.03 9.60 -9.45
CA VAL A 601 54.91 8.96 -10.77
C VAL A 601 53.52 8.38 -10.89
N MET A 602 52.77 8.82 -11.90
CA MET A 602 51.34 8.50 -12.05
C MET A 602 51.09 7.71 -13.33
N SER A 603 50.12 6.80 -13.31
CA SER A 603 49.61 6.09 -14.48
C SER A 603 48.08 6.09 -14.47
N ARG A 604 47.47 6.36 -15.62
CA ARG A 604 46.04 6.64 -15.74
C ARG A 604 45.38 5.71 -16.77
N ALA A 605 44.24 5.14 -16.42
CA ALA A 605 43.37 4.34 -17.27
C ALA A 605 41.98 4.99 -17.30
N GLY A 606 41.73 5.84 -18.30
CA GLY A 606 40.46 6.56 -18.50
C GLY A 606 39.92 7.45 -17.36
N HIS A 607 40.56 7.48 -16.19
CA HIS A 607 40.10 8.23 -15.01
C HIS A 607 40.25 9.75 -15.18
N PRO A 608 39.45 10.58 -14.47
CA PRO A 608 39.61 12.03 -14.45
C PRO A 608 41.02 12.48 -14.03
N PRO A 609 41.52 13.60 -14.58
CA PRO A 609 42.84 14.12 -14.22
C PRO A 609 42.85 14.70 -12.81
N PRO A 610 43.85 14.39 -11.97
CA PRO A 610 43.94 14.91 -10.61
C PRO A 610 44.31 16.40 -10.62
N LEU A 611 43.93 17.11 -9.55
CA LEU A 611 44.35 18.49 -9.33
C LEU A 611 45.58 18.53 -8.42
N LEU A 612 46.51 19.44 -8.72
CA LEU A 612 47.65 19.75 -7.87
C LEU A 612 47.56 21.20 -7.42
N ARG A 613 47.43 21.41 -6.12
CA ARG A 613 47.65 22.71 -5.47
C ARG A 613 49.09 22.79 -4.99
N ARG A 614 49.81 23.81 -5.45
CA ARG A 614 51.17 24.09 -5.01
C ARG A 614 51.18 24.88 -3.69
N PRO A 615 52.33 24.93 -2.99
CA PRO A 615 52.46 25.72 -1.76
C PRO A 615 52.19 27.23 -1.95
N ASP A 616 52.32 27.74 -3.17
CA ASP A 616 52.00 29.13 -3.53
C ASP A 616 50.49 29.37 -3.76
N GLY A 617 49.65 28.37 -3.48
CA GLY A 617 48.20 28.41 -3.66
C GLY A 617 47.73 28.20 -5.09
N ARG A 618 48.63 28.09 -6.08
CA ARG A 618 48.24 27.87 -7.49
C ARG A 618 47.77 26.44 -7.67
N VAL A 619 46.59 26.29 -8.28
CA VAL A 619 46.00 25.01 -8.64
C VAL A 619 46.18 24.77 -10.13
N ARG A 620 46.55 23.54 -10.50
CA ARG A 620 46.56 23.09 -11.90
C ARG A 620 45.94 21.71 -12.02
N VAL A 621 45.22 21.50 -13.11
CA VAL A 621 44.87 20.16 -13.59
C VAL A 621 46.15 19.50 -14.11
N LEU A 622 46.42 18.26 -13.69
CA LEU A 622 47.57 17.50 -14.19
C LEU A 622 47.17 16.78 -15.47
N ASP A 623 47.76 17.20 -16.59
CA ASP A 623 47.64 16.49 -17.86
C ASP A 623 48.52 15.23 -17.84
N LEU A 624 47.87 14.08 -17.68
CA LEU A 624 48.53 12.78 -17.57
C LEU A 624 48.30 11.98 -18.85
N ALA A 625 49.39 11.47 -19.43
CA ALA A 625 49.31 10.45 -20.46
C ALA A 625 48.54 9.23 -19.91
N GLY A 626 47.55 8.74 -20.66
CA GLY A 626 46.64 7.69 -20.19
C GLY A 626 46.44 6.58 -21.22
N GLY A 627 46.09 5.40 -20.72
CA GLY A 627 45.58 4.27 -21.50
C GLY A 627 44.04 4.21 -21.50
N PRO A 628 43.45 3.22 -22.22
CA PRO A 628 42.01 2.96 -22.17
C PRO A 628 41.54 2.57 -20.76
N LEU A 629 40.24 2.39 -20.54
CA LEU A 629 39.74 1.85 -19.26
C LEU A 629 40.28 0.43 -19.06
N LEU A 630 40.50 0.05 -17.80
CA LEU A 630 40.88 -1.32 -17.44
C LEU A 630 39.75 -2.27 -17.85
N GLY A 631 40.08 -3.46 -18.35
CA GLY A 631 39.10 -4.49 -18.72
C GLY A 631 38.66 -4.45 -20.19
N ILE A 632 39.19 -3.52 -21.00
CA ILE A 632 38.82 -3.39 -22.42
C ILE A 632 39.75 -4.18 -23.34
N ASP A 633 41.07 -3.99 -23.20
CA ASP A 633 42.06 -4.53 -24.13
C ASP A 633 43.25 -5.13 -23.39
N ALA A 634 43.51 -6.43 -23.57
CA ALA A 634 44.60 -7.17 -22.94
C ALA A 634 46.00 -6.64 -23.30
N SER A 635 46.11 -5.98 -24.45
CA SER A 635 47.34 -5.42 -25.00
C SER A 635 47.54 -3.93 -24.68
N ALA A 636 46.61 -3.33 -23.94
CA ALA A 636 46.66 -1.93 -23.56
C ALA A 636 47.97 -1.56 -22.82
N VAL A 637 48.49 -0.39 -23.16
CA VAL A 637 49.65 0.22 -22.51
C VAL A 637 49.18 1.41 -21.69
N TYR A 638 49.73 1.53 -20.48
CA TYR A 638 49.42 2.59 -19.53
C TYR A 638 50.70 3.42 -19.29
N PRO A 639 50.89 4.55 -20.00
CA PRO A 639 52.08 5.38 -19.82
C PRO A 639 52.18 5.95 -18.41
N THR A 640 53.38 6.40 -18.05
CA THR A 640 53.63 7.10 -16.78
C THR A 640 53.99 8.57 -17.00
N THR A 641 53.58 9.41 -16.05
CA THR A 641 53.92 10.83 -16.00
C THR A 641 54.54 11.14 -14.65
N GLU A 642 55.72 11.77 -14.65
CA GLU A 642 56.40 12.23 -13.43
C GLU A 642 56.00 13.67 -13.11
N VAL A 643 55.67 13.93 -11.85
CA VAL A 643 55.22 15.22 -11.34
C VAL A 643 56.03 15.59 -10.11
N ALA A 644 56.56 16.81 -10.08
CA ALA A 644 57.22 17.35 -8.88
C ALA A 644 56.17 17.61 -7.79
N LEU A 645 56.44 17.07 -6.59
CA LEU A 645 55.61 17.13 -5.40
C LEU A 645 56.41 17.73 -4.25
N ALA A 646 56.61 19.06 -4.30
CA ALA A 646 57.34 19.78 -3.27
C ALA A 646 56.59 19.73 -1.92
N PRO A 647 57.28 19.81 -0.77
CA PRO A 647 56.63 19.93 0.54
C PRO A 647 55.59 21.05 0.56
N GLY A 648 54.42 20.77 1.14
CA GLY A 648 53.24 21.65 1.15
C GLY A 648 52.33 21.51 -0.07
N SER A 649 52.71 20.73 -1.08
CA SER A 649 51.83 20.45 -2.23
C SER A 649 50.68 19.52 -1.82
N LEU A 650 49.49 19.79 -2.34
CA LEU A 650 48.27 19.01 -2.14
C LEU A 650 47.79 18.42 -3.46
N LEU A 651 47.77 17.10 -3.55
CA LEU A 651 47.13 16.33 -4.61
C LEU A 651 45.67 16.05 -4.24
N VAL A 652 44.79 16.24 -5.21
CA VAL A 652 43.35 15.98 -5.09
C VAL A 652 42.97 14.98 -6.17
N LEU A 653 42.56 13.80 -5.73
CA LEU A 653 42.11 12.71 -6.57
C LEU A 653 40.62 12.51 -6.32
N TYR A 654 39.85 12.40 -7.38
CA TYR A 654 38.39 12.34 -7.29
C TYR A 654 37.82 11.49 -8.41
N THR A 655 36.67 10.87 -8.14
CA THR A 655 35.81 10.28 -9.16
C THR A 655 34.89 11.34 -9.77
N ASP A 656 34.35 11.04 -10.93
CA ASP A 656 33.50 11.93 -11.72
C ASP A 656 32.26 12.40 -10.94
N GLY A 657 31.68 11.62 -10.04
CA GLY A 657 30.56 12.06 -9.20
C GLY A 657 30.84 13.29 -8.32
N LEU A 658 32.10 13.71 -8.13
CA LEU A 658 32.43 14.99 -7.49
C LEU A 658 32.13 16.20 -8.39
N VAL A 659 32.26 16.04 -9.70
CA VAL A 659 32.22 17.14 -10.70
C VAL A 659 31.07 17.01 -11.69
N GLU A 660 30.55 15.80 -11.91
CA GLU A 660 29.41 15.55 -12.78
C GLU A 660 28.09 15.81 -12.03
N SER A 661 27.28 16.70 -12.59
CA SER A 661 25.93 17.00 -12.10
C SER A 661 25.04 17.30 -13.29
N PRO A 662 23.76 16.86 -13.28
CA PRO A 662 22.88 17.07 -14.42
C PRO A 662 22.71 18.57 -14.70
N GLY A 663 23.02 18.97 -15.94
CA GLY A 663 22.93 20.36 -16.39
C GLY A 663 24.18 21.22 -16.16
N THR A 664 25.24 20.69 -15.57
CA THR A 664 26.52 21.39 -15.37
C THR A 664 27.57 20.90 -16.37
N ASP A 665 28.33 21.83 -16.96
CA ASP A 665 29.46 21.49 -17.82
C ASP A 665 30.67 21.01 -16.99
N PHE A 666 31.33 19.94 -17.44
CA PHE A 666 32.47 19.33 -16.73
C PHE A 666 33.64 20.29 -16.55
N GLU A 667 33.96 21.12 -17.55
CA GLU A 667 35.08 22.07 -17.45
C GLU A 667 34.75 23.19 -16.45
N GLU A 668 33.51 23.65 -16.42
CA GLU A 668 33.03 24.64 -15.44
C GLU A 668 33.09 24.10 -14.01
N ALA A 669 32.64 22.85 -13.79
CA ALA A 669 32.71 22.18 -12.50
C ALA A 669 34.16 22.00 -12.02
N LEU A 670 35.06 21.61 -12.92
CA LEU A 670 36.48 21.46 -12.63
C LEU A 670 37.16 22.80 -12.32
N ALA A 671 36.80 23.87 -13.05
CA ALA A 671 37.30 25.21 -12.78
C ALA A 671 36.81 25.74 -11.42
N ASP A 672 35.57 25.45 -11.03
CA ASP A 672 35.02 25.80 -9.72
C ASP A 672 35.73 25.03 -8.59
N LEU A 673 35.94 23.72 -8.75
CA LEU A 673 36.74 22.91 -7.82
C LEU A 673 38.16 23.48 -7.67
N GLY A 674 38.79 23.88 -8.78
CA GLY A 674 40.10 24.53 -8.78
C GLY A 674 40.13 25.85 -8.02
N ARG A 675 39.11 26.70 -8.17
CA ARG A 675 38.99 27.96 -7.41
C ARG A 675 38.86 27.71 -5.91
N ARG A 676 37.99 26.78 -5.51
CA ARG A 676 37.80 26.42 -4.09
C ARG A 676 39.09 25.92 -3.44
N LEU A 677 39.86 25.10 -4.16
CA LEU A 677 41.16 24.63 -3.69
C LEU A 677 42.18 25.78 -3.57
N ALA A 678 42.16 26.76 -4.46
CA ALA A 678 43.03 27.94 -4.35
C ALA A 678 42.70 28.73 -3.08
N ASP A 679 41.40 28.90 -2.80
CA ASP A 679 40.88 29.69 -1.67
C ASP A 679 40.94 28.97 -0.31
N ALA A 680 41.17 27.64 -0.29
CA ALA A 680 41.19 26.81 0.91
C ALA A 680 42.25 27.20 1.97
N GLY A 681 43.24 28.03 1.62
CA GLY A 681 44.27 28.48 2.55
C GLY A 681 45.05 27.34 3.21
N ASP A 682 45.21 27.41 4.54
CA ASP A 682 45.88 26.41 5.39
C ASP A 682 44.88 25.54 6.19
N GLN A 683 43.66 25.39 5.67
CA GLN A 683 42.63 24.60 6.33
C GLN A 683 43.09 23.14 6.56
N PRO A 684 42.71 22.52 7.71
CA PRO A 684 42.94 21.10 7.95
C PRO A 684 42.36 20.23 6.81
N LEU A 685 43.05 19.14 6.45
CA LEU A 685 42.62 18.31 5.32
C LEU A 685 41.22 17.70 5.51
N ASP A 686 40.85 17.35 6.74
CA ASP A 686 39.52 16.81 7.04
C ASP A 686 38.40 17.80 6.71
N GLU A 687 38.53 19.04 7.17
CA GLU A 687 37.51 20.07 6.92
C GLU A 687 37.47 20.47 5.44
N LEU A 688 38.63 20.49 4.77
CA LEU A 688 38.70 20.72 3.32
C LEU A 688 37.98 19.60 2.56
N ALA A 689 38.22 18.33 2.92
CA ALA A 689 37.55 17.20 2.28
C ALA A 689 36.03 17.26 2.46
N ASP A 690 35.56 17.56 3.68
CA ASP A 690 34.13 17.69 3.98
C ASP A 690 33.49 18.85 3.21
N SER A 691 34.19 19.99 3.10
CA SER A 691 33.75 21.16 2.33
C SER A 691 33.58 20.85 0.83
N LEU A 692 34.56 20.17 0.23
CA LEU A 692 34.54 19.79 -1.18
C LEU A 692 33.38 18.84 -1.49
N VAL A 693 33.12 17.88 -0.61
CA VAL A 693 32.08 16.85 -0.77
C VAL A 693 30.67 17.39 -0.47
N HIS A 694 30.50 18.23 0.54
CA HIS A 694 29.17 18.71 0.94
C HIS A 694 28.59 19.77 0.01
N GLN A 695 29.41 20.59 -0.65
CA GLN A 695 28.88 21.67 -1.49
C GLN A 695 28.51 21.24 -2.93
N GLY A 696 28.76 19.99 -3.31
CA GLY A 696 28.05 19.37 -4.44
C GLY A 696 26.52 19.31 -4.22
N ARG A 697 26.04 19.44 -2.97
CA ARG A 697 24.61 19.44 -2.61
C ARG A 697 23.88 20.75 -2.93
N HIS A 698 24.58 21.84 -3.26
CA HIS A 698 23.97 23.18 -3.33
C HIS A 698 23.30 23.54 -4.67
N HIS A 699 23.28 22.66 -5.67
CA HIS A 699 22.67 22.99 -6.97
C HIS A 699 21.16 22.76 -7.06
N THR A 700 20.53 21.96 -6.19
CA THR A 700 19.05 21.86 -6.13
C THR A 700 18.67 21.10 -4.86
N ALA A 701 18.03 21.78 -3.90
CA ALA A 701 17.44 21.12 -2.74
C ALA A 701 16.25 20.26 -3.19
N GLY A 702 16.50 19.00 -3.54
CA GLY A 702 15.48 18.05 -3.95
C GLY A 702 15.89 17.00 -4.99
N GLU A 703 17.07 17.11 -5.63
CA GLU A 703 17.51 16.12 -6.63
C GLU A 703 18.43 15.06 -6.03
N GLU A 704 18.10 13.81 -6.31
CA GLU A 704 18.88 12.61 -5.99
C GLU A 704 20.22 12.65 -6.75
N ARG A 705 21.33 12.38 -6.05
CA ARG A 705 22.67 12.31 -6.66
C ARG A 705 22.73 11.08 -7.57
N LEU A 706 23.30 11.28 -8.77
CA LEU A 706 23.35 10.26 -9.82
C LEU A 706 24.51 9.28 -9.66
N ASP A 707 25.62 9.69 -9.04
CA ASP A 707 26.81 8.85 -8.88
C ASP A 707 27.53 9.04 -7.53
N ASP A 708 28.37 8.06 -7.20
CA ASP A 708 29.17 8.03 -5.98
C ASP A 708 30.33 9.02 -6.03
N ILE A 709 30.84 9.37 -4.85
CA ILE A 709 31.99 10.27 -4.71
C ILE A 709 33.06 9.58 -3.90
N ALA A 710 34.16 9.21 -4.53
CA ALA A 710 35.44 8.98 -3.88
C ALA A 710 36.32 10.24 -3.99
N LEU A 711 36.86 10.68 -2.86
CA LEU A 711 37.81 11.78 -2.78
C LEU A 711 39.02 11.34 -1.94
N LEU A 712 40.22 11.50 -2.48
CA LEU A 712 41.48 11.26 -1.78
C LEU A 712 42.34 12.53 -1.86
N LEU A 713 42.60 13.13 -0.70
CA LEU A 713 43.49 14.27 -0.51
C LEU A 713 44.84 13.79 0.01
N ILE A 714 45.93 14.23 -0.61
CA ILE A 714 47.30 13.84 -0.23
C ILE A 714 48.19 15.09 -0.19
N ARG A 715 48.64 15.47 1.00
CA ARG A 715 49.59 16.57 1.21
C ARG A 715 50.98 15.99 1.48
N ALA A 716 51.97 16.45 0.72
CA ALA A 716 53.37 16.15 1.01
C ALA A 716 53.83 17.03 2.19
N VAL A 717 54.32 16.41 3.26
CA VAL A 717 54.91 17.10 4.42
C VAL A 717 56.42 16.92 4.41
N GLY A 718 57.14 17.99 4.75
CA GLY A 718 58.60 18.05 4.70
C GLY A 718 59.30 17.45 5.90
#